data_AF-A0A1H9CNW0-F1
#
_entry.id   AF-A0A1H9CNW0-F1
#
_cell.length_a   1.000
_cell.length_b   1.000
_cell.length_c   1.000
_cell.angle_alpha   90.00
_cell.angle_beta   90.00
_cell.angle_gamma   90.00
#
_symmetry.space_group_name_H-M   'P 1'
#
loop_
_entity.id
_entity.type
_entity.pdbx_description
1 polymer ?
#
loop_
_entity_poly.entity_id
_entity_poly.type
_entity_poly.pdbx_seq_one_letter_code
_entity_poly.pdbx_strand_id
1 'polypeptide(L)'
;MVTKENQVKFYAEELKELEFSVKKIFNATGLSLFQNGDVYVGQYRGLDEKRGNVFVDIPTGKQYHAPRLDQKLTCFTLQTGLERPSSWGNLTYSDLLKDRNRTDTKIVDYIPSKREGWITMLIREMDAEFIESLQYNQILAFGPTIPPYEYLQNLKEFSESFNADGYELWEKILSFKFDLKSNLNPKLLTEEIDIAEQIITEVEKSRVYVFQGPPGTGKTHQVADLVSRLVLSNKSVLITALTNKAAVEVCEKPFFDKLFDEQRVSKLPISIDERRKFPKLINTKDLLPSKGHLILTTFYQFSRIWKEHTLSFDYIIVEEASQAYLTTIAAACKVGKKVIVVGDPKQILPIVTNKNYKMFSNIDALINGMNTLSQIRNFSFNRKIETRRLTKRSTRFTNCFYNNTIQSKSLYENIEMDLKKMKEFGSITHSNGGPTLVQFSNKQGDVLSQMIKFLVKGLNELTELKGNEIAVLTPYIETLTYLQQKLKSKTNSRNFSIESVDRVQGLDVDYCFYVIPKSSSFSYNINRFNVATSRAKKSTYILVEQDFDRLVNLPNEVGNYLSKLRDEFTFTINSVSGVIAKSAQNDAKANARINNPEENNQQNLLEDNIIESSQSSLQKPNSVIKIKVIDKIDVSKFEKPKKEIKKNKENLYIIDTNVFVDYPDIISKINKKYPVILSAKVLDELDNLKSKLDNERKINVQKALKSINHHIDKRDLRMEISDASLLSNDFSKRSPDNLILTVALKFKSENPIILTSDNGLQIKSKGLNITTITLKEFLKQKR
;
A
#
# COMPACT_ATOMS: atom_id res chain seq x y z
N MET A 1 -22.94 3.20 -6.36
CA MET A 1 -22.35 4.51 -6.01
C MET A 1 -22.17 4.59 -4.50
N VAL A 2 -21.21 5.38 -4.00
CA VAL A 2 -20.90 5.45 -2.55
C VAL A 2 -21.85 6.44 -1.87
N THR A 3 -22.67 5.96 -0.94
CA THR A 3 -23.60 6.82 -0.20
C THR A 3 -22.88 7.71 0.81
N LYS A 4 -23.50 8.83 1.20
CA LYS A 4 -23.01 9.70 2.29
C LYS A 4 -22.66 8.89 3.55
N GLU A 5 -23.59 8.05 3.98
CA GLU A 5 -23.42 7.19 5.16
C GLU A 5 -22.21 6.24 5.03
N ASN A 6 -21.99 5.64 3.85
CA ASN A 6 -20.84 4.76 3.63
C ASN A 6 -19.51 5.53 3.66
N GLN A 7 -19.47 6.78 3.17
CA GLN A 7 -18.26 7.60 3.27
C GLN A 7 -17.92 7.93 4.71
N VAL A 8 -18.92 8.36 5.48
CA VAL A 8 -18.75 8.70 6.91
C VAL A 8 -18.32 7.47 7.70
N LYS A 9 -18.97 6.32 7.48
CA LYS A 9 -18.59 5.05 8.12
C LYS A 9 -17.19 4.58 7.70
N PHE A 10 -16.82 4.76 6.44
CA PHE A 10 -15.47 4.45 5.97
C PHE A 10 -14.42 5.25 6.74
N TYR A 11 -14.55 6.58 6.80
CA TYR A 11 -13.60 7.41 7.55
C TYR A 11 -13.64 7.13 9.05
N ALA A 12 -14.81 6.84 9.63
CA ALA A 12 -14.92 6.46 11.04
C ALA A 12 -14.18 5.15 11.35
N GLU A 13 -14.29 4.13 10.49
CA GLU A 13 -13.54 2.88 10.66
C GLU A 13 -12.05 3.06 10.37
N GLU A 14 -11.66 3.90 9.39
CA GLU A 14 -10.24 4.26 9.19
C GLU A 14 -9.66 4.95 10.43
N LEU A 15 -10.37 5.92 11.00
CA LEU A 15 -9.99 6.61 12.23
C LEU A 15 -9.88 5.64 13.40
N LYS A 16 -10.82 4.69 13.53
CA LYS A 16 -10.81 3.67 14.57
C LYS A 16 -9.63 2.71 14.45
N GLU A 17 -9.30 2.28 13.22
CA GLU A 17 -8.16 1.40 12.97
C GLU A 17 -6.84 2.13 13.24
N LEU A 18 -6.77 3.40 12.82
CA LEU A 18 -5.66 4.30 13.13
C LEU A 18 -5.53 4.44 14.65
N GLU A 19 -6.62 4.77 15.35
CA GLU A 19 -6.66 4.82 16.81
C GLU A 19 -6.24 3.51 17.45
N PHE A 20 -6.61 2.35 16.94
CA PHE A 20 -6.19 1.07 17.51
C PHE A 20 -4.67 0.88 17.40
N SER A 21 -4.11 1.14 16.21
CA SER A 21 -2.66 1.07 15.98
C SER A 21 -1.89 2.09 16.84
N VAL A 22 -2.47 3.28 17.02
CA VAL A 22 -1.91 4.41 17.76
C VAL A 22 -2.06 4.20 19.26
N LYS A 23 -3.21 3.76 19.76
CA LYS A 23 -3.53 3.55 21.19
C LYS A 23 -2.51 2.64 21.85
N LYS A 24 -2.00 1.62 21.17
CA LYS A 24 -0.94 0.77 21.75
C LYS A 24 0.31 1.56 22.11
N ILE A 25 0.74 2.49 21.25
CA ILE A 25 1.90 3.33 21.48
C ILE A 25 1.54 4.51 22.39
N PHE A 26 0.40 5.15 22.15
CA PHE A 26 -0.02 6.36 22.85
C PHE A 26 -0.42 6.12 24.29
N ASN A 27 -0.98 4.94 24.60
CA ASN A 27 -1.34 4.54 25.97
C ASN A 27 -0.19 3.82 26.69
N ALA A 28 0.91 3.48 26.00
CA ALA A 28 2.10 3.01 26.69
C ALA A 28 2.67 4.14 27.54
N THR A 29 3.19 3.80 28.71
CA THR A 29 3.84 4.78 29.58
C THR A 29 5.08 5.32 28.86
N GLY A 30 5.32 6.62 28.94
CA GLY A 30 6.49 7.25 28.32
C GLY A 30 7.79 6.57 28.80
N LEU A 31 7.82 6.17 30.07
CA LEU A 31 8.97 5.48 30.65
C LEU A 31 9.24 4.11 30.00
N SER A 32 8.19 3.32 29.73
CA SER A 32 8.32 2.03 29.03
C SER A 32 8.83 2.22 27.61
N LEU A 33 8.29 3.21 26.88
CA LEU A 33 8.76 3.52 25.53
C LEU A 33 10.21 3.99 25.51
N PHE A 34 10.64 4.76 26.50
CA PHE A 34 12.04 5.16 26.63
C PHE A 34 12.96 3.96 26.87
N GLN A 35 12.58 3.06 27.78
CA GLN A 35 13.33 1.83 28.08
C GLN A 35 13.42 0.88 26.88
N ASN A 36 12.38 0.83 26.05
CA ASN A 36 12.36 0.00 24.84
C ASN A 36 13.08 0.65 23.64
N GLY A 37 13.51 1.90 23.77
CA GLY A 37 14.13 2.65 22.68
C GLY A 37 13.16 3.08 21.59
N ASP A 38 11.92 3.38 21.95
CA ASP A 38 10.89 3.96 21.08
C ASP A 38 10.74 5.48 21.30
N VAL A 39 11.07 5.96 22.51
CA VAL A 39 11.14 7.38 22.87
C VAL A 39 12.56 7.72 23.32
N TYR A 40 13.04 8.89 22.94
CA TYR A 40 14.38 9.37 23.25
C TYR A 40 14.29 10.76 23.86
N VAL A 41 15.25 11.10 24.71
CA VAL A 41 15.38 12.42 25.31
C VAL A 41 16.77 12.94 25.03
N GLY A 42 16.84 14.18 24.55
CA GLY A 42 18.08 14.82 24.16
C GLY A 42 18.10 16.30 24.49
N GLN A 43 19.30 16.86 24.52
CA GLN A 43 19.53 18.26 24.82
C GLN A 43 19.85 19.03 23.54
N TYR A 44 19.06 20.06 23.24
CA TYR A 44 19.30 20.92 22.08
C TYR A 44 20.62 21.69 22.23
N ARG A 45 21.45 21.66 21.19
CA ARG A 45 22.78 22.29 21.15
C ARG A 45 22.93 23.37 20.07
N GLY A 46 21.86 23.68 19.36
CA GLY A 46 21.86 24.70 18.33
C GLY A 46 21.63 24.15 16.93
N LEU A 47 21.72 25.06 15.97
CA LEU A 47 21.46 24.86 14.55
C LEU A 47 22.71 25.24 13.76
N ASP A 48 23.14 24.37 12.85
CA ASP A 48 24.03 24.76 11.76
C ASP A 48 23.19 25.35 10.62
N GLU A 49 23.09 26.67 10.57
CA GLU A 49 22.34 27.38 9.52
C GLU A 49 22.90 27.09 8.11
N LYS A 50 24.21 26.86 7.98
CA LYS A 50 24.84 26.58 6.68
C LYS A 50 24.42 25.20 6.17
N ARG A 51 24.39 24.19 7.05
CA ARG A 51 24.08 22.80 6.66
C ARG A 51 22.62 22.39 6.89
N GLY A 52 21.83 23.19 7.59
CA GLY A 52 20.45 22.89 7.99
C GLY A 52 20.34 21.81 9.05
N ASN A 53 21.42 21.52 9.78
CA ASN A 53 21.44 20.43 10.76
C ASN A 53 21.14 20.99 12.16
N VAL A 54 20.09 20.47 12.80
CA VAL A 54 19.85 20.68 14.23
C VAL A 54 20.69 19.67 15.02
N PHE A 55 21.40 20.15 16.04
CA PHE A 55 22.23 19.33 16.91
C PHE A 55 21.52 19.03 18.21
N VAL A 56 21.43 17.75 18.55
CA VAL A 56 20.84 17.30 19.82
C VAL A 56 21.74 16.25 20.43
N ASP A 57 22.23 16.52 21.63
CA ASP A 57 23.02 15.56 22.40
C ASP A 57 22.10 14.55 23.08
N ILE A 58 22.39 13.25 22.89
CA ILE A 58 21.74 12.16 23.62
C ILE A 58 22.76 11.32 24.40
N PRO A 59 22.38 10.77 25.56
CA PRO A 59 23.26 9.89 26.33
C PRO A 59 23.46 8.56 25.60
N THR A 60 24.62 7.93 25.84
CA THR A 60 24.96 6.61 25.32
C THR A 60 25.40 5.67 26.43
N GLY A 61 25.21 4.37 26.23
CA GLY A 61 25.59 3.34 27.19
C GLY A 61 24.62 2.16 27.16
N LYS A 62 24.87 1.14 27.99
CA LYS A 62 24.05 -0.09 28.01
C LYS A 62 22.57 0.13 28.35
N GLN A 63 22.24 1.26 28.99
CA GLN A 63 20.89 1.61 29.43
C GLN A 63 20.17 2.57 28.47
N TYR A 64 20.83 3.06 27.42
CA TYR A 64 20.30 4.09 26.53
C TYR A 64 20.28 3.60 25.07
N HIS A 65 19.16 3.84 24.40
CA HIS A 65 18.99 3.55 22.98
C HIS A 65 19.23 4.79 22.14
N ALA A 66 19.75 4.60 20.93
CA ALA A 66 19.86 5.65 19.92
C ALA A 66 18.88 5.37 18.77
N PRO A 67 18.24 6.40 18.19
CA PRO A 67 17.43 6.25 16.99
C PRO A 67 18.20 5.63 15.82
N ARG A 68 17.49 5.06 14.85
CA ARG A 68 18.13 4.60 13.61
C ARG A 68 18.36 5.78 12.67
N LEU A 69 19.41 5.70 11.86
CA LEU A 69 19.57 6.60 10.73
C LEU A 69 18.38 6.48 9.78
N ASP A 70 17.99 7.59 9.19
CA ASP A 70 16.83 7.75 8.32
C ASP A 70 15.47 7.47 8.99
N GLN A 71 15.43 7.29 10.32
CA GLN A 71 14.18 7.16 11.07
C GLN A 71 13.47 8.51 11.13
N LYS A 72 12.17 8.51 10.84
CA LYS A 72 11.29 9.65 11.10
C LYS A 72 10.74 9.55 12.52
N LEU A 73 10.77 10.66 13.24
CA LEU A 73 10.23 10.82 14.58
C LEU A 73 9.44 12.12 14.66
N THR A 74 8.59 12.24 15.67
CA THR A 74 8.05 13.53 16.10
C THR A 74 8.92 14.04 17.25
N CYS A 75 9.49 15.24 17.08
CA CYS A 75 10.19 15.98 18.12
C CYS A 75 9.19 16.90 18.83
N PHE A 76 9.28 17.01 20.15
CA PHE A 76 8.40 17.87 20.94
C PHE A 76 9.08 18.37 22.21
N THR A 77 8.60 19.51 22.70
CA THR A 77 9.04 20.09 23.97
C THR A 77 8.41 19.38 25.16
N LEU A 78 9.15 19.24 26.26
CA LEU A 78 8.61 18.72 27.53
C LEU A 78 8.20 19.88 28.45
N GLN A 79 7.22 19.61 29.32
CA GLN A 79 6.82 20.53 30.38
C GLN A 79 7.91 20.63 31.45
N THR A 80 7.95 21.78 32.14
CA THR A 80 8.84 21.96 33.29
C THR A 80 8.59 20.88 34.35
N GLY A 81 9.65 20.24 34.83
CA GLY A 81 9.59 19.09 35.75
C GLY A 81 9.54 17.72 35.08
N LEU A 82 9.24 17.65 33.77
CA LEU A 82 9.20 16.40 32.98
C LEU A 82 10.46 16.19 32.13
N GLU A 83 11.54 16.94 32.35
CA GLU A 83 12.75 16.90 31.53
C GLU A 83 13.56 15.60 31.71
N ARG A 84 13.23 14.79 32.72
CA ARG A 84 13.91 13.51 32.98
C ARG A 84 12.91 12.36 32.80
N PRO A 85 13.27 11.28 32.07
CA PRO A 85 12.42 10.10 31.96
C PRO A 85 11.94 9.54 33.30
N SER A 86 12.77 9.65 34.35
CA SER A 86 12.44 9.22 35.70
C SER A 86 11.29 10.00 36.36
N SER A 87 10.99 11.24 35.91
CA SER A 87 9.87 12.01 36.46
C SER A 87 8.54 11.75 35.77
N TRP A 88 8.51 10.92 34.72
CA TRP A 88 7.27 10.66 33.97
C TRP A 88 6.30 9.75 34.70
N GLY A 89 6.76 8.89 35.61
CA GLY A 89 5.90 7.98 36.36
C GLY A 89 4.98 7.16 35.45
N ASN A 90 3.67 7.33 35.65
CA ASN A 90 2.61 6.65 34.88
C ASN A 90 2.10 7.45 33.67
N LEU A 91 2.71 8.61 33.35
CA LEU A 91 2.31 9.41 32.21
C LEU A 91 2.46 8.59 30.93
N THR A 92 1.41 8.64 30.10
CA THR A 92 1.41 7.99 28.80
C THR A 92 2.12 8.86 27.76
N TYR A 93 2.47 8.29 26.62
CA TYR A 93 3.01 9.07 25.51
C TYR A 93 2.05 10.17 25.06
N SER A 94 0.74 9.91 25.11
CA SER A 94 -0.29 10.94 24.84
C SER A 94 -0.22 12.11 25.82
N ASP A 95 0.00 11.84 27.11
CA ASP A 95 0.11 12.89 28.13
C ASP A 95 1.35 13.76 27.93
N LEU A 96 2.47 13.13 27.52
CA LEU A 96 3.71 13.84 27.20
C LEU A 96 3.56 14.77 25.98
N LEU A 97 2.71 14.41 25.02
CA LEU A 97 2.46 15.17 23.79
C LEU A 97 1.39 16.26 23.93
N LYS A 98 0.49 16.15 24.90
CA LYS A 98 -0.69 17.00 25.02
C LYS A 98 -0.30 18.47 25.23
N ASP A 99 -0.88 19.37 24.43
CA ASP A 99 -0.64 20.82 24.50
C ASP A 99 0.86 21.19 24.42
N ARG A 100 1.59 20.56 23.49
CA ARG A 100 3.01 20.82 23.23
C ARG A 100 3.26 21.29 21.82
N ASN A 101 4.27 22.15 21.69
CA ASN A 101 4.90 22.41 20.41
C ASN A 101 5.60 21.13 19.94
N ARG A 102 5.43 20.81 18.67
CA ARG A 102 6.00 19.63 18.04
C ARG A 102 6.33 19.86 16.58
N THR A 103 7.24 19.05 16.07
CA THR A 103 7.61 19.05 14.66
C THR A 103 8.03 17.64 14.23
N ASP A 104 7.76 17.31 12.98
CA ASP A 104 8.28 16.07 12.39
C ASP A 104 9.75 16.23 12.04
N THR A 105 10.48 15.13 12.11
CA THR A 105 11.92 15.18 11.97
C THR A 105 12.52 13.90 11.43
N LYS A 106 13.73 13.99 10.86
CA LYS A 106 14.51 12.86 10.35
C LYS A 106 15.94 12.89 10.90
N ILE A 107 16.39 11.75 11.40
CA ILE A 107 17.75 11.56 11.90
C ILE A 107 18.65 11.25 10.72
N VAL A 108 19.62 12.11 10.45
CA VAL A 108 20.47 12.00 9.25
C VAL A 108 21.84 11.44 9.54
N ASP A 109 22.42 11.75 10.70
CA ASP A 109 23.75 11.24 11.08
C ASP A 109 24.00 11.35 12.59
N TYR A 110 25.14 10.79 13.03
CA TYR A 110 25.68 10.96 14.38
C TYR A 110 27.12 11.45 14.32
N ILE A 111 27.49 12.35 15.23
CA ILE A 111 28.88 12.75 15.46
C ILE A 111 29.27 12.57 16.93
N PRO A 112 30.57 12.42 17.25
CA PRO A 112 31.03 12.40 18.62
C PRO A 112 30.64 13.68 19.36
N SER A 113 30.06 13.55 20.55
CA SER A 113 29.79 14.70 21.41
C SER A 113 31.07 15.12 22.15
N LYS A 114 31.14 16.41 22.53
CA LYS A 114 32.21 16.91 23.43
C LYS A 114 32.06 16.38 24.86
N ARG A 115 30.88 15.86 25.21
CA ARG A 115 30.57 15.32 26.53
C ARG A 115 30.82 13.81 26.55
N GLU A 116 31.63 13.36 27.49
CA GLU A 116 31.92 11.95 27.68
C GLU A 116 30.64 11.15 27.95
N GLY A 117 30.45 10.03 27.24
CA GLY A 117 29.25 9.20 27.32
C GLY A 117 28.05 9.72 26.53
N TRP A 118 28.22 10.72 25.67
CA TRP A 118 27.14 11.28 24.83
C TRP A 118 27.50 11.23 23.34
N ILE A 119 26.47 11.22 22.49
CA ILE A 119 26.60 11.40 21.04
C ILE A 119 25.69 12.55 20.59
N THR A 120 26.11 13.27 19.56
CA THR A 120 25.31 14.33 18.97
C THR A 120 24.58 13.78 17.76
N MET A 121 23.24 13.84 17.80
CA MET A 121 22.37 13.55 16.66
C MET A 121 22.34 14.75 15.72
N LEU A 122 22.44 14.47 14.42
CA LEU A 122 22.17 15.45 13.37
C LEU A 122 20.76 15.22 12.86
N ILE A 123 19.97 16.30 12.90
CA ILE A 123 18.54 16.25 12.71
C ILE A 123 18.12 17.24 11.61
N ARG A 124 17.17 16.83 10.75
CA ARG A 124 16.61 17.63 9.65
C ARG A 124 15.09 17.56 9.58
N GLU A 125 14.51 18.28 8.62
CA GLU A 125 13.07 18.36 8.30
C GLU A 125 12.20 19.05 9.37
N MET A 126 12.83 19.66 10.38
CA MET A 126 12.13 20.38 11.44
C MET A 126 11.55 21.71 10.94
N ASP A 127 10.37 22.05 11.45
CA ASP A 127 9.70 23.33 11.25
C ASP A 127 10.58 24.47 11.76
N ALA A 128 10.74 25.51 10.94
CA ALA A 128 11.59 26.64 11.26
C ALA A 128 11.06 27.42 12.48
N GLU A 129 9.74 27.62 12.62
CA GLU A 129 9.17 28.32 13.78
C GLU A 129 9.37 27.52 15.07
N PHE A 130 9.28 26.19 14.98
CA PHE A 130 9.55 25.33 16.14
C PHE A 130 10.99 25.52 16.63
N ILE A 131 11.97 25.49 15.73
CA ILE A 131 13.39 25.66 16.09
C ILE A 131 13.66 27.05 16.67
N GLU A 132 13.08 28.10 16.09
CA GLU A 132 13.21 29.48 16.58
C GLU A 132 12.70 29.66 18.02
N SER A 133 11.72 28.84 18.42
CA SER A 133 11.20 28.85 19.79
C SER A 133 12.10 28.15 20.82
N LEU A 134 13.15 27.43 20.37
CA LEU A 134 14.00 26.62 21.25
C LEU A 134 15.15 27.41 21.88
N GLN A 135 15.44 27.10 23.15
CA GLN A 135 16.58 27.64 23.87
C GLN A 135 17.75 26.66 23.91
N TYR A 136 18.99 27.17 23.86
CA TYR A 136 20.19 26.33 24.07
C TYR A 136 20.06 25.54 25.37
N ASN A 137 20.44 24.26 25.36
CA ASN A 137 20.29 23.32 26.46
C ASN A 137 18.86 22.89 26.82
N GLN A 138 17.84 23.35 26.09
CA GLN A 138 16.47 22.87 26.29
C GLN A 138 16.38 21.37 26.02
N ILE A 139 15.64 20.67 26.88
CA ILE A 139 15.42 19.24 26.74
C ILE A 139 14.25 19.00 25.79
N LEU A 140 14.51 18.13 24.81
CA LEU A 140 13.57 17.70 23.79
C LEU A 140 13.31 16.20 23.93
N ALA A 141 12.09 15.79 23.61
CA ALA A 141 11.75 14.39 23.44
C ALA A 141 11.53 14.09 21.96
N PHE A 142 11.81 12.84 21.58
CA PHE A 142 11.62 12.29 20.25
C PHE A 142 10.86 10.98 20.38
N GLY A 143 9.77 10.83 19.65
CA GLY A 143 8.98 9.60 19.70
C GLY A 143 8.38 9.23 18.35
N PRO A 144 7.57 8.16 18.31
CA PRO A 144 6.93 7.71 17.08
C PRO A 144 6.12 8.83 16.43
N THR A 145 6.16 8.88 15.09
CA THR A 145 5.42 9.88 14.31
C THR A 145 3.92 9.78 14.58
N ILE A 146 3.29 10.92 14.78
CA ILE A 146 1.84 10.99 14.96
C ILE A 146 1.19 10.84 13.59
N PRO A 147 0.32 9.84 13.38
CA PRO A 147 -0.39 9.74 12.12
C PRO A 147 -1.35 10.94 11.94
N PRO A 148 -1.72 11.27 10.69
CA PRO A 148 -2.51 12.45 10.38
C PRO A 148 -4.00 12.26 10.72
N TYR A 149 -4.32 12.02 11.99
CA TYR A 149 -5.67 11.78 12.50
C TYR A 149 -6.64 12.91 12.10
N GLU A 150 -6.24 14.16 12.31
CA GLU A 150 -7.07 15.32 11.99
C GLU A 150 -7.37 15.45 10.50
N TYR A 151 -6.48 14.98 9.61
CA TYR A 151 -6.78 14.98 8.18
C TYR A 151 -7.98 14.08 7.88
N LEU A 152 -7.97 12.83 8.37
CA LEU A 152 -9.09 11.91 8.19
C LEU A 152 -10.36 12.39 8.90
N GLN A 153 -10.22 13.02 10.08
CA GLN A 153 -11.34 13.64 10.80
C GLN A 153 -11.96 14.77 9.99
N ASN A 154 -11.16 15.66 9.41
CA ASN A 154 -11.64 16.75 8.56
C ASN A 154 -12.33 16.21 7.30
N LEU A 155 -11.83 15.13 6.70
CA LEU A 155 -12.50 14.47 5.57
C LEU A 155 -13.84 13.84 5.99
N LYS A 156 -13.90 13.20 7.16
CA LYS A 156 -15.15 12.67 7.71
C LYS A 156 -16.18 13.79 7.89
N GLU A 157 -15.80 14.88 8.56
CA GLU A 157 -16.66 16.04 8.77
C GLU A 157 -17.11 16.68 7.45
N PHE A 158 -16.22 16.73 6.46
CA PHE A 158 -16.58 17.23 5.13
C PHE A 158 -17.61 16.33 4.45
N SER A 159 -17.43 15.01 4.51
CA SER A 159 -18.42 14.03 4.05
C SER A 159 -19.73 14.08 4.85
N GLU A 160 -19.73 14.51 6.11
CA GLU A 160 -20.95 14.76 6.90
C GLU A 160 -21.65 16.05 6.46
N SER A 161 -20.92 17.03 5.93
CA SER A 161 -21.45 18.36 5.63
C SER A 161 -22.25 18.47 4.32
N PHE A 162 -22.01 17.60 3.32
CA PHE A 162 -22.63 17.78 1.99
C PHE A 162 -24.13 17.45 1.99
N ASN A 163 -24.90 18.23 1.23
CA ASN A 163 -26.28 17.88 0.90
C ASN A 163 -26.29 16.90 -0.28
N ALA A 164 -26.88 15.72 -0.11
CA ALA A 164 -26.96 14.72 -1.17
C ALA A 164 -27.74 15.22 -2.40
N ASP A 165 -28.67 16.16 -2.20
CA ASP A 165 -29.46 16.83 -3.24
C ASP A 165 -28.91 18.20 -3.63
N GLY A 166 -27.72 18.52 -3.15
CA GLY A 166 -26.99 19.73 -3.49
C GLY A 166 -26.66 19.85 -4.98
N TYR A 167 -26.65 21.08 -5.48
CA TYR A 167 -26.36 21.40 -6.88
C TYR A 167 -24.92 21.85 -7.11
N GLU A 168 -24.19 22.15 -6.03
CA GLU A 168 -22.79 22.57 -6.08
C GLU A 168 -21.90 21.44 -6.59
N LEU A 169 -20.81 21.82 -7.26
CA LEU A 169 -19.92 20.86 -7.91
C LEU A 169 -19.34 19.83 -6.93
N TRP A 170 -18.86 20.28 -5.77
CA TRP A 170 -18.27 19.42 -4.75
C TRP A 170 -19.30 18.47 -4.13
N GLU A 171 -20.56 18.91 -3.98
CA GLU A 171 -21.67 18.06 -3.50
C GLU A 171 -22.06 17.02 -4.54
N LYS A 172 -22.10 17.38 -5.83
CA LYS A 172 -22.30 16.43 -6.94
C LYS A 172 -21.20 15.38 -7.00
N ILE A 173 -19.95 15.77 -6.77
CA ILE A 173 -18.81 14.85 -6.70
C ILE A 173 -18.98 13.89 -5.52
N LEU A 174 -19.26 14.38 -4.30
CA LEU A 174 -19.42 13.52 -3.13
C LEU A 174 -20.72 12.70 -3.14
N SER A 175 -21.78 13.19 -3.76
CA SER A 175 -23.03 12.42 -3.94
C SER A 175 -22.96 11.44 -5.11
N PHE A 176 -21.85 11.40 -5.86
CA PHE A 176 -21.67 10.61 -7.08
C PHE A 176 -22.75 10.90 -8.15
N LYS A 177 -23.32 12.11 -8.15
CA LYS A 177 -24.32 12.58 -9.13
C LYS A 177 -23.62 13.18 -10.36
N PHE A 178 -22.94 12.33 -11.12
CA PHE A 178 -22.25 12.70 -12.35
C PHE A 178 -22.29 11.57 -13.39
N ASP A 179 -22.14 11.95 -14.67
CA ASP A 179 -22.09 11.00 -15.78
C ASP A 179 -20.67 10.40 -15.89
N LEU A 180 -20.59 9.10 -15.60
CA LEU A 180 -19.39 8.32 -15.83
C LEU A 180 -19.35 7.79 -17.27
N LYS A 181 -18.19 7.93 -17.91
CA LYS A 181 -17.87 7.19 -19.14
C LYS A 181 -16.86 6.12 -18.78
N SER A 182 -17.30 4.87 -18.72
CA SER A 182 -16.41 3.74 -18.41
C SER A 182 -15.26 3.67 -19.41
N ASN A 183 -14.04 3.52 -18.89
CA ASN A 183 -12.80 3.41 -19.66
C ASN A 183 -12.52 4.62 -20.56
N LEU A 184 -12.76 5.83 -20.06
CA LEU A 184 -12.33 7.05 -20.74
C LEU A 184 -10.80 7.06 -20.82
N ASN A 185 -10.29 7.02 -22.06
CA ASN A 185 -8.87 7.21 -22.33
C ASN A 185 -8.53 8.71 -22.27
N PRO A 186 -7.35 9.06 -21.72
CA PRO A 186 -6.94 10.45 -21.72
C PRO A 186 -6.65 10.93 -23.14
N LYS A 187 -6.92 12.21 -23.40
CA LYS A 187 -6.38 12.89 -24.58
C LYS A 187 -4.86 12.98 -24.42
N LEU A 188 -4.12 12.62 -25.47
CA LEU A 188 -2.66 12.60 -25.41
C LEU A 188 -2.11 13.99 -25.69
N LEU A 189 -1.11 14.39 -24.89
CA LEU A 189 -0.37 15.64 -25.01
C LEU A 189 1.09 15.36 -25.33
N THR A 190 1.59 16.05 -26.34
CA THR A 190 3.00 16.07 -26.75
C THR A 190 3.61 17.44 -26.41
N GLU A 191 4.93 17.57 -26.52
CA GLU A 191 5.64 18.84 -26.30
C GLU A 191 5.56 19.80 -27.49
N GLU A 192 4.88 19.41 -28.57
CA GLU A 192 4.63 20.25 -29.75
C GLU A 192 3.61 21.37 -29.47
N ILE A 193 2.80 21.20 -28.43
CA ILE A 193 1.80 22.17 -27.98
C ILE A 193 2.21 22.80 -26.66
N ASP A 194 1.76 24.03 -26.43
CA ASP A 194 1.89 24.67 -25.12
C ASP A 194 0.92 24.02 -24.13
N ILE A 195 1.44 23.03 -23.39
CA ILE A 195 0.65 22.27 -22.41
C ILE A 195 0.10 23.17 -21.31
N ALA A 196 0.86 24.16 -20.83
CA ALA A 196 0.41 25.06 -19.77
C ALA A 196 -0.77 25.92 -20.26
N GLU A 197 -0.66 26.51 -21.46
CA GLU A 197 -1.74 27.30 -22.05
C GLU A 197 -2.98 26.46 -22.35
N GLN A 198 -2.80 25.22 -22.82
CA GLN A 198 -3.91 24.30 -23.03
C GLN A 198 -4.63 23.96 -21.73
N ILE A 199 -3.90 23.71 -20.64
CA ILE A 199 -4.49 23.45 -19.31
C ILE A 199 -5.33 24.66 -18.88
N ILE A 200 -4.80 25.88 -19.00
CA ILE A 200 -5.50 27.12 -18.66
C ILE A 200 -6.78 27.24 -19.49
N THR A 201 -6.70 27.06 -20.81
CA THR A 201 -7.85 27.16 -21.71
C THR A 201 -8.92 26.11 -21.44
N GLU A 202 -8.54 24.86 -21.16
CA GLU A 202 -9.50 23.78 -20.93
C GLU A 202 -10.15 23.87 -19.54
N VAL A 203 -9.40 24.23 -18.49
CA VAL A 203 -9.97 24.38 -17.14
C VAL A 203 -10.97 25.54 -17.07
N GLU A 204 -10.82 26.55 -17.93
CA GLU A 204 -11.83 27.62 -18.04
C GLU A 204 -13.20 27.08 -18.45
N LYS A 205 -13.25 26.02 -19.26
CA LYS A 205 -14.50 25.41 -19.75
C LYS A 205 -15.16 24.46 -18.75
N SER A 206 -14.38 23.70 -17.98
CA SER A 206 -14.90 22.57 -17.17
C SER A 206 -14.81 22.77 -15.64
N ARG A 207 -14.26 23.89 -15.14
CA ARG A 207 -13.83 24.13 -13.74
C ARG A 207 -12.79 23.14 -13.19
N VAL A 208 -12.80 21.89 -13.63
CA VAL A 208 -11.90 20.82 -13.20
C VAL A 208 -11.15 20.26 -14.39
N TYR A 209 -9.83 20.16 -14.25
CA TYR A 209 -8.94 19.56 -15.24
C TYR A 209 -8.08 18.49 -14.58
N VAL A 210 -8.00 17.30 -15.19
CA VAL A 210 -7.18 16.19 -14.71
C VAL A 210 -5.96 16.03 -15.63
N PHE A 211 -4.78 16.33 -15.09
CA PHE A 211 -3.50 16.17 -15.76
C PHE A 211 -2.78 14.91 -15.28
N GLN A 212 -2.63 13.93 -16.17
CA GLN A 212 -1.82 12.75 -15.91
C GLN A 212 -0.39 12.94 -16.40
N GLY A 213 0.56 12.85 -15.48
CA GLY A 213 1.99 12.87 -15.75
C GLY A 213 2.65 11.53 -15.40
N PRO A 214 2.77 10.58 -16.36
CA PRO A 214 3.51 9.33 -16.21
C PRO A 214 4.98 9.53 -15.79
N PRO A 215 5.69 8.47 -15.36
CA PRO A 215 7.07 8.56 -14.87
C PRO A 215 8.03 9.26 -15.85
N GLY A 216 8.73 10.29 -15.36
CA GLY A 216 9.74 11.02 -16.13
C GLY A 216 9.22 11.96 -17.22
N THR A 217 7.90 12.22 -17.27
CA THR A 217 7.29 13.14 -18.26
C THR A 217 7.47 14.62 -17.92
N GLY A 218 8.10 14.95 -16.79
CA GLY A 218 8.31 16.33 -16.36
C GLY A 218 7.05 16.99 -15.79
N LYS A 219 6.19 16.21 -15.11
CA LYS A 219 4.97 16.69 -14.43
C LYS A 219 5.22 17.96 -13.60
N THR A 220 6.20 17.92 -12.70
CA THR A 220 6.58 19.06 -11.83
C THR A 220 6.99 20.29 -12.64
N HIS A 221 7.72 20.09 -13.75
CA HIS A 221 8.13 21.19 -14.63
C HIS A 221 6.92 21.86 -15.30
N GLN A 222 5.94 21.07 -15.76
CA GLN A 222 4.72 21.59 -16.37
C GLN A 222 3.82 22.32 -15.35
N VAL A 223 3.72 21.79 -14.12
CA VAL A 223 3.01 22.48 -13.03
C VAL A 223 3.69 23.81 -12.69
N ALA A 224 5.02 23.84 -12.64
CA ALA A 224 5.75 25.07 -12.31
C ALA A 224 5.56 26.17 -13.36
N ASP A 225 5.59 25.83 -14.66
CA ASP A 225 5.29 26.78 -15.74
C ASP A 225 3.86 27.31 -15.63
N LEU A 226 2.87 26.41 -15.58
CA LEU A 226 1.45 26.72 -15.41
C LEU A 226 1.21 27.68 -14.23
N VAL A 227 1.75 27.36 -13.06
CA VAL A 227 1.57 28.15 -11.84
C VAL A 227 2.22 29.52 -11.98
N SER A 228 3.43 29.59 -12.54
CA SER A 228 4.12 30.87 -12.79
C SER A 228 3.26 31.80 -13.67
N ARG A 229 2.70 31.29 -14.77
CA ARG A 229 1.80 32.05 -15.65
C ARG A 229 0.55 32.55 -14.93
N LEU A 230 -0.10 31.69 -14.13
CA LEU A 230 -1.29 32.05 -13.37
C LEU A 230 -1.01 33.17 -12.35
N VAL A 231 0.09 33.03 -11.59
CA VAL A 231 0.51 34.02 -10.59
C VAL A 231 0.86 35.35 -11.25
N LEU A 232 1.63 35.33 -12.34
CA LEU A 232 1.99 36.54 -13.10
C LEU A 232 0.77 37.19 -13.77
N SER A 233 -0.28 36.41 -14.07
CA SER A 233 -1.59 36.89 -14.53
C SER A 233 -2.51 37.36 -13.39
N ASN A 234 -1.91 37.71 -12.25
CA ASN A 234 -2.58 38.25 -11.05
C ASN A 234 -3.64 37.32 -10.44
N LYS A 235 -3.51 36.00 -10.60
CA LYS A 235 -4.42 35.01 -9.99
C LYS A 235 -3.95 34.62 -8.59
N SER A 236 -4.89 34.33 -7.69
CA SER A 236 -4.57 33.71 -6.40
C SER A 236 -4.50 32.19 -6.57
N VAL A 237 -3.33 31.60 -6.28
CA VAL A 237 -3.06 30.18 -6.56
C VAL A 237 -2.69 29.45 -5.28
N LEU A 238 -3.24 28.24 -5.08
CA LEU A 238 -2.84 27.35 -3.99
C LEU A 238 -2.41 26.00 -4.56
N ILE A 239 -1.23 25.51 -4.19
CA ILE A 239 -0.82 24.12 -4.43
C ILE A 239 -0.95 23.36 -3.12
N THR A 240 -1.65 22.23 -3.17
CA THR A 240 -1.72 21.29 -2.07
C THR A 240 -1.25 19.91 -2.52
N ALA A 241 -0.42 19.25 -1.70
CA ALA A 241 0.14 17.93 -1.99
C ALA A 241 0.14 17.02 -0.76
N LEU A 242 0.38 15.71 -0.92
CA LEU A 242 0.44 14.80 0.24
C LEU A 242 1.61 15.12 1.18
N THR A 243 2.77 15.52 0.63
CA THR A 243 4.00 15.74 1.39
C THR A 243 4.54 17.14 1.19
N ASN A 244 5.27 17.64 2.19
CA ASN A 244 5.97 18.93 2.10
C ASN A 244 6.89 19.00 0.88
N LYS A 245 7.68 17.94 0.65
CA LYS A 245 8.60 17.83 -0.49
C LYS A 245 7.89 18.02 -1.83
N ALA A 246 6.76 17.33 -2.03
CA ALA A 246 6.00 17.42 -3.28
C ALA A 246 5.47 18.86 -3.49
N ALA A 247 4.94 19.48 -2.43
CA ALA A 247 4.43 20.86 -2.49
C ALA A 247 5.49 21.90 -2.90
N VAL A 248 6.79 21.69 -2.57
CA VAL A 248 7.88 22.65 -2.89
C VAL A 248 8.69 22.28 -4.12
N GLU A 249 8.53 21.10 -4.69
CA GLU A 249 9.38 20.64 -5.80
C GLU A 249 9.28 21.57 -7.02
N VAL A 250 8.14 22.24 -7.19
CA VAL A 250 7.91 23.25 -8.23
C VAL A 250 8.82 24.48 -8.08
N CYS A 251 9.22 24.82 -6.85
CA CYS A 251 10.10 25.96 -6.56
C CYS A 251 11.52 25.78 -7.10
N GLU A 252 11.93 24.55 -7.41
CA GLU A 252 13.25 24.26 -7.97
C GLU A 252 13.36 24.61 -9.46
N LYS A 253 12.25 25.01 -10.09
CA LYS A 253 12.19 25.25 -11.54
C LYS A 253 12.44 26.74 -11.83
N PRO A 254 13.10 27.05 -12.96
CA PRO A 254 13.49 28.43 -13.30
C PRO A 254 12.31 29.39 -13.43
N PHE A 255 11.09 28.89 -13.64
CA PHE A 255 9.88 29.70 -13.70
C PHE A 255 9.57 30.47 -12.39
N PHE A 256 10.19 30.08 -11.28
CA PHE A 256 9.97 30.69 -9.97
C PHE A 256 10.94 31.83 -9.65
N ASP A 257 12.01 32.03 -10.43
CA ASP A 257 13.02 33.07 -10.15
C ASP A 257 12.37 34.45 -10.01
N LYS A 258 11.56 34.84 -11.00
CA LYS A 258 10.79 36.09 -10.99
C LYS A 258 9.79 36.16 -9.82
N LEU A 259 9.12 35.06 -9.51
CA LEU A 259 8.12 35.00 -8.43
C LEU A 259 8.78 35.20 -7.06
N PHE A 260 9.98 34.66 -6.87
CA PHE A 260 10.77 34.85 -5.67
C PHE A 260 11.30 36.29 -5.56
N ASP A 261 11.80 36.86 -6.65
CA ASP A 261 12.25 38.25 -6.70
C ASP A 261 11.13 39.22 -6.32
N GLU A 262 9.91 38.94 -6.78
CA GLU A 262 8.71 39.72 -6.48
C GLU A 262 7.98 39.29 -5.20
N GLN A 263 8.55 38.38 -4.39
CA GLN A 263 8.00 37.94 -3.10
C GLN A 263 6.57 37.34 -3.19
N ARG A 264 6.26 36.65 -4.29
CA ARG A 264 4.92 36.11 -4.62
C ARG A 264 4.68 34.67 -4.19
N VAL A 265 5.56 34.08 -3.40
CA VAL A 265 5.48 32.66 -3.00
C VAL A 265 5.58 32.53 -1.50
N SER A 266 4.58 31.89 -0.90
CA SER A 266 4.60 31.51 0.51
C SER A 266 4.28 30.04 0.72
N LYS A 267 4.62 29.52 1.90
CA LYS A 267 4.36 28.14 2.32
C LYS A 267 3.92 28.06 3.77
N LEU A 268 3.05 27.09 4.09
CA LEU A 268 2.68 26.73 5.46
C LEU A 268 2.61 25.20 5.66
N PRO A 269 3.31 24.62 6.66
CA PRO A 269 4.44 25.20 7.40
C PRO A 269 5.71 25.21 6.54
N ILE A 270 6.75 25.96 6.90
CA ILE A 270 8.06 25.93 6.23
C ILE A 270 9.10 25.24 7.12
N SER A 271 9.84 24.27 6.57
CA SER A 271 10.97 23.65 7.27
C SER A 271 12.25 24.48 7.14
N ILE A 272 13.20 24.27 8.05
CA ILE A 272 14.51 24.95 7.97
C ILE A 272 15.28 24.59 6.70
N ASP A 273 15.17 23.34 6.23
CA ASP A 273 15.78 22.88 5.00
C ASP A 273 15.22 23.61 3.77
N GLU A 274 13.90 23.80 3.73
CA GLU A 274 13.21 24.54 2.67
C GLU A 274 13.56 26.01 2.71
N ARG A 275 13.57 26.65 3.88
CA ARG A 275 13.94 28.06 4.03
C ARG A 275 15.37 28.33 3.56
N ARG A 276 16.31 27.42 3.87
CA ARG A 276 17.69 27.53 3.37
C ARG A 276 17.77 27.33 1.87
N LYS A 277 17.04 26.35 1.33
CA LYS A 277 17.03 26.04 -0.09
C LYS A 277 16.38 27.17 -0.91
N PHE A 278 15.37 27.82 -0.35
CA PHE A 278 14.62 28.92 -0.97
C PHE A 278 14.55 30.11 0.00
N PRO A 279 15.61 30.93 0.13
CA PRO A 279 15.65 32.03 1.10
C PRO A 279 14.56 33.09 0.91
N LYS A 280 14.01 33.21 -0.31
CA LYS A 280 12.92 34.13 -0.66
C LYS A 280 11.52 33.52 -0.50
N LEU A 281 11.42 32.27 -0.03
CA LEU A 281 10.14 31.64 0.26
C LEU A 281 9.56 32.18 1.57
N ILE A 282 8.40 32.80 1.50
CA ILE A 282 7.77 33.44 2.65
C ILE A 282 7.08 32.41 3.53
N ASN A 283 7.27 32.52 4.84
CA ASN A 283 6.47 31.79 5.80
C ASN A 283 5.11 32.49 6.00
N THR A 284 4.01 31.81 5.72
CA THR A 284 2.65 32.34 6.00
C THR A 284 2.04 31.65 7.20
N LYS A 285 1.18 32.36 7.95
CA LYS A 285 0.51 31.84 9.16
C LYS A 285 -0.84 31.19 8.86
N ASP A 286 -1.42 31.55 7.73
CA ASP A 286 -2.74 31.08 7.28
C ASP A 286 -2.72 30.78 5.78
N LEU A 287 -3.82 30.20 5.30
CA LEU A 287 -4.04 29.89 3.89
C LEU A 287 -5.08 30.85 3.28
N LEU A 288 -4.84 32.15 3.41
CA LEU A 288 -5.72 33.18 2.84
C LEU A 288 -5.37 33.50 1.38
N PRO A 289 -6.36 33.64 0.47
CA PRO A 289 -6.09 33.96 -0.92
C PRO A 289 -5.55 35.39 -1.08
N SER A 290 -4.47 35.54 -1.84
CA SER A 290 -3.93 36.84 -2.26
C SER A 290 -3.74 36.85 -3.79
N LYS A 291 -4.12 37.95 -4.44
CA LYS A 291 -4.01 38.09 -5.90
C LYS A 291 -2.54 38.14 -6.33
N GLY A 292 -2.25 37.46 -7.43
CA GLY A 292 -0.89 37.38 -7.96
C GLY A 292 0.10 36.70 -7.01
N HIS A 293 -0.39 35.80 -6.15
CA HIS A 293 0.38 35.13 -5.11
C HIS A 293 0.12 33.62 -5.11
N LEU A 294 1.15 32.85 -4.78
CA LEU A 294 1.12 31.40 -4.64
C LEU A 294 1.29 30.99 -3.18
N ILE A 295 0.41 30.12 -2.69
CA ILE A 295 0.55 29.45 -1.39
C ILE A 295 0.77 27.95 -1.59
N LEU A 296 1.82 27.42 -0.98
CA LEU A 296 2.17 26.00 -0.98
C LEU A 296 1.79 25.37 0.36
N THR A 297 1.14 24.21 0.33
CA THR A 297 0.79 23.50 1.57
C THR A 297 0.56 22.00 1.36
N THR A 298 0.25 21.28 2.44
CA THR A 298 -0.06 19.85 2.40
C THR A 298 -1.57 19.58 2.43
N PHE A 299 -2.00 18.37 2.07
CA PHE A 299 -3.40 17.95 2.22
C PHE A 299 -3.90 18.07 3.66
N TYR A 300 -3.00 17.88 4.64
CA TYR A 300 -3.30 18.01 6.06
C TYR A 300 -3.69 19.45 6.43
N GLN A 301 -2.88 20.44 6.04
CA GLN A 301 -3.19 21.84 6.33
C GLN A 301 -4.37 22.33 5.48
N PHE A 302 -4.43 21.92 4.21
CA PHE A 302 -5.54 22.25 3.32
C PHE A 302 -6.89 21.71 3.82
N SER A 303 -6.93 20.54 4.47
CA SER A 303 -8.20 19.99 4.98
C SER A 303 -8.83 20.80 6.11
N ARG A 304 -8.13 21.80 6.66
CA ARG A 304 -8.65 22.66 7.74
C ARG A 304 -9.48 23.84 7.23
N ILE A 305 -9.35 24.22 5.96
CA ILE A 305 -9.86 25.52 5.48
C ILE A 305 -11.20 25.46 4.74
N TRP A 306 -11.69 24.27 4.39
CA TRP A 306 -12.93 24.12 3.61
C TRP A 306 -14.18 24.60 4.35
N LYS A 307 -14.12 24.77 5.69
CA LYS A 307 -15.23 25.30 6.49
C LYS A 307 -15.43 26.80 6.28
N GLU A 308 -14.33 27.54 6.22
CA GLU A 308 -14.30 29.01 6.19
C GLU A 308 -14.22 29.56 4.77
N HIS A 309 -13.74 28.74 3.82
CA HIS A 309 -13.52 29.17 2.45
C HIS A 309 -14.46 28.46 1.46
N THR A 310 -15.09 29.27 0.60
CA THR A 310 -15.87 28.81 -0.55
C THR A 310 -15.52 29.69 -1.75
N LEU A 311 -15.04 29.10 -2.84
CA LEU A 311 -14.64 29.78 -4.08
C LEU A 311 -13.71 30.98 -3.89
N SER A 312 -12.85 30.92 -2.87
CA SER A 312 -11.98 32.02 -2.44
C SER A 312 -10.70 32.11 -3.27
N PHE A 313 -10.13 30.96 -3.66
CA PHE A 313 -8.97 30.89 -4.55
C PHE A 313 -9.40 30.80 -6.01
N ASP A 314 -8.75 31.57 -6.89
CA ASP A 314 -8.95 31.44 -8.34
C ASP A 314 -8.55 30.04 -8.85
N TYR A 315 -7.38 29.52 -8.43
CA TYR A 315 -6.92 28.18 -8.80
C TYR A 315 -6.42 27.39 -7.59
N ILE A 316 -6.81 26.12 -7.53
CA ILE A 316 -6.20 25.12 -6.65
C ILE A 316 -5.61 24.01 -7.48
N ILE A 317 -4.33 23.72 -7.26
CA ILE A 317 -3.64 22.57 -7.85
C ILE A 317 -3.55 21.50 -6.76
N VAL A 318 -4.17 20.36 -7.01
CA VAL A 318 -4.03 19.17 -6.17
C VAL A 318 -2.92 18.33 -6.77
N GLU A 319 -1.73 18.44 -6.21
CA GLU A 319 -0.51 17.78 -6.68
C GLU A 319 -0.33 16.41 -6.02
N GLU A 320 0.24 15.45 -6.76
CA GLU A 320 0.23 14.02 -6.44
C GLU A 320 -1.16 13.47 -6.05
N ALA A 321 -2.19 13.92 -6.77
CA ALA A 321 -3.59 13.59 -6.52
C ALA A 321 -3.95 12.10 -6.64
N SER A 322 -3.07 11.26 -7.20
CA SER A 322 -3.26 9.81 -7.18
C SER A 322 -3.30 9.25 -5.76
N GLN A 323 -2.74 9.97 -4.79
CA GLN A 323 -2.76 9.65 -3.36
C GLN A 323 -3.77 10.48 -2.56
N ALA A 324 -4.62 11.26 -3.24
CA ALA A 324 -5.72 11.98 -2.61
C ALA A 324 -7.00 11.15 -2.64
N TYR A 325 -7.73 11.12 -1.52
CA TYR A 325 -9.12 10.68 -1.51
C TYR A 325 -9.97 11.63 -2.36
N LEU A 326 -11.08 11.12 -2.91
CA LEU A 326 -12.06 11.94 -3.63
C LEU A 326 -12.56 13.11 -2.78
N THR A 327 -12.70 12.91 -1.47
CA THR A 327 -13.11 13.94 -0.50
C THR A 327 -12.15 15.12 -0.46
N THR A 328 -10.84 14.89 -0.57
CA THR A 328 -9.83 15.96 -0.62
C THR A 328 -9.95 16.78 -1.89
N ILE A 329 -10.16 16.11 -3.03
CA ILE A 329 -10.34 16.80 -4.33
C ILE A 329 -11.69 17.55 -4.35
N ALA A 330 -12.74 16.99 -3.75
CA ALA A 330 -14.02 17.67 -3.59
C ALA A 330 -13.87 18.92 -2.69
N ALA A 331 -13.06 18.87 -1.63
CA ALA A 331 -12.75 20.04 -0.81
C ALA A 331 -12.05 21.13 -1.63
N ALA A 332 -11.13 20.76 -2.53
CA ALA A 332 -10.54 21.68 -3.51
C ALA A 332 -11.62 22.30 -4.43
N CYS A 333 -12.62 21.52 -4.86
CA CYS A 333 -13.72 22.03 -5.68
C CYS A 333 -14.66 22.98 -4.92
N LYS A 334 -14.72 22.90 -3.58
CA LYS A 334 -15.43 23.86 -2.74
C LYS A 334 -14.64 25.15 -2.56
N VAL A 335 -13.35 25.05 -2.27
CA VAL A 335 -12.50 26.21 -1.95
C VAL A 335 -12.07 26.98 -3.21
N GLY A 336 -11.84 26.28 -4.34
CA GLY A 336 -11.31 26.85 -5.58
C GLY A 336 -12.38 27.11 -6.63
N LYS A 337 -12.24 28.23 -7.36
CA LYS A 337 -13.04 28.50 -8.57
C LYS A 337 -12.69 27.51 -9.67
N LYS A 338 -11.39 27.25 -9.87
CA LYS A 338 -10.84 26.27 -10.81
C LYS A 338 -9.94 25.28 -10.07
N VAL A 339 -10.00 24.01 -10.44
CA VAL A 339 -9.22 22.94 -9.81
C VAL A 339 -8.46 22.15 -10.87
N ILE A 340 -7.15 22.00 -10.65
CA ILE A 340 -6.26 21.25 -11.53
C ILE A 340 -5.73 20.07 -10.73
N VAL A 341 -6.16 18.87 -11.08
CA VAL A 341 -5.83 17.62 -10.42
C VAL A 341 -4.64 16.99 -11.14
N VAL A 342 -3.48 16.96 -10.49
CA VAL A 342 -2.22 16.56 -11.11
C VAL A 342 -1.67 15.32 -10.43
N GLY A 343 -1.35 14.28 -11.19
CA GLY A 343 -0.78 13.05 -10.63
C GLY A 343 -0.67 11.94 -11.66
N ASP A 344 -0.67 10.70 -11.19
CA ASP A 344 -0.73 9.53 -12.06
C ASP A 344 -1.53 8.38 -11.40
N PRO A 345 -2.77 8.09 -11.85
CA PRO A 345 -3.60 7.03 -11.25
C PRO A 345 -3.01 5.62 -11.41
N LYS A 346 -1.95 5.46 -12.22
CA LYS A 346 -1.19 4.20 -12.36
C LYS A 346 -0.01 4.09 -11.38
N GLN A 347 0.20 5.09 -10.52
CA GLN A 347 1.21 5.09 -9.44
C GLN A 347 0.55 4.94 -8.06
N ILE A 348 1.27 5.19 -6.96
CA ILE A 348 0.82 4.93 -5.59
C ILE A 348 -0.56 5.55 -5.32
N LEU A 349 -1.42 4.75 -4.68
CA LEU A 349 -2.77 5.08 -4.24
C LEU A 349 -2.75 5.50 -2.76
N PRO A 350 -3.82 6.13 -2.22
CA PRO A 350 -3.85 6.46 -0.79
C PRO A 350 -3.71 5.20 0.07
N ILE A 351 -3.01 5.33 1.19
CA ILE A 351 -2.83 4.24 2.15
C ILE A 351 -4.12 4.11 2.97
N VAL A 352 -4.77 2.95 2.87
CA VAL A 352 -5.98 2.61 3.63
C VAL A 352 -5.59 1.61 4.72
N THR A 353 -5.91 1.93 5.97
CA THR A 353 -5.47 1.15 7.14
C THR A 353 -6.43 0.00 7.42
N ASN A 354 -7.75 0.24 7.33
CA ASN A 354 -8.78 -0.77 7.53
C ASN A 354 -8.74 -1.80 6.40
N LYS A 355 -8.32 -3.03 6.71
CA LYS A 355 -8.26 -4.12 5.72
C LYS A 355 -9.63 -4.59 5.22
N ASN A 356 -10.70 -4.26 5.94
CA ASN A 356 -12.09 -4.66 5.63
C ASN A 356 -12.88 -3.57 4.91
N TYR A 357 -12.24 -2.49 4.46
CA TYR A 357 -12.90 -1.36 3.79
C TYR A 357 -13.81 -1.78 2.62
N LYS A 358 -13.52 -2.90 1.94
CA LYS A 358 -14.33 -3.46 0.85
C LYS A 358 -15.76 -3.86 1.25
N MET A 359 -16.10 -3.88 2.54
CA MET A 359 -17.49 -4.04 3.00
C MET A 359 -18.38 -2.85 2.59
N PHE A 360 -17.79 -1.67 2.33
CA PHE A 360 -18.49 -0.51 1.85
C PHE A 360 -18.61 -0.57 0.32
N SER A 361 -19.85 -0.55 -0.18
CA SER A 361 -20.12 -0.67 -1.62
C SER A 361 -19.47 0.45 -2.43
N ASN A 362 -18.72 0.08 -3.47
CA ASN A 362 -18.03 0.98 -4.41
C ASN A 362 -17.00 1.94 -3.79
N ILE A 363 -16.55 1.69 -2.56
CA ILE A 363 -15.67 2.62 -1.82
C ILE A 363 -14.32 2.88 -2.51
N ASP A 364 -13.86 1.97 -3.37
CA ASP A 364 -12.67 2.18 -4.20
C ASP A 364 -12.79 3.45 -5.06
N ALA A 365 -14.00 3.90 -5.40
CA ALA A 365 -14.20 5.16 -6.12
C ALA A 365 -13.99 6.41 -5.24
N LEU A 366 -14.18 6.29 -3.92
CA LEU A 366 -13.84 7.33 -2.95
C LEU A 366 -12.33 7.33 -2.67
N ILE A 367 -11.73 6.14 -2.53
CA ILE A 367 -10.29 5.97 -2.27
C ILE A 367 -9.49 6.46 -3.49
N ASN A 368 -9.83 6.01 -4.69
CA ASN A 368 -9.08 6.34 -5.91
C ASN A 368 -9.61 7.64 -6.54
N GLY A 369 -9.55 8.75 -5.80
CA GLY A 369 -10.19 10.02 -6.17
C GLY A 369 -9.83 10.50 -7.57
N MET A 370 -8.53 10.65 -7.87
CA MET A 370 -8.08 11.09 -9.20
C MET A 370 -8.58 10.15 -10.32
N ASN A 371 -8.56 8.84 -10.10
CA ASN A 371 -9.06 7.89 -11.09
C ASN A 371 -10.57 8.08 -11.31
N THR A 372 -11.37 8.24 -10.26
CA THR A 372 -12.81 8.53 -10.37
C THR A 372 -13.06 9.82 -11.15
N LEU A 373 -12.37 10.91 -10.83
CA LEU A 373 -12.51 12.18 -11.56
C LEU A 373 -12.15 12.04 -13.05
N SER A 374 -11.12 11.27 -13.38
CA SER A 374 -10.69 11.06 -14.77
C SER A 374 -11.75 10.37 -15.65
N GLN A 375 -12.76 9.74 -15.04
CA GLN A 375 -13.82 9.02 -15.74
C GLN A 375 -15.13 9.84 -15.85
N ILE A 376 -15.15 11.07 -15.30
CA ILE A 376 -16.32 11.96 -15.37
C ILE A 376 -16.32 12.68 -16.72
N ARG A 377 -17.42 12.55 -17.48
CA ARG A 377 -17.52 13.03 -18.87
C ARG A 377 -17.29 14.54 -19.03
N ASN A 378 -17.67 15.33 -18.03
CA ASN A 378 -17.62 16.79 -18.10
C ASN A 378 -16.26 17.38 -17.73
N PHE A 379 -15.29 16.55 -17.30
CA PHE A 379 -13.96 17.01 -16.93
C PHE A 379 -12.95 16.65 -18.01
N SER A 380 -12.03 17.58 -18.31
CA SER A 380 -10.90 17.29 -19.18
C SER A 380 -9.97 16.29 -18.51
N PHE A 381 -9.59 15.25 -19.24
CA PHE A 381 -8.60 14.26 -18.80
C PHE A 381 -7.53 14.07 -19.87
N ASN A 382 -6.34 14.62 -19.59
CA ASN A 382 -5.26 14.66 -20.56
C ASN A 382 -3.98 14.05 -19.97
N ARG A 383 -3.19 13.36 -20.79
CA ARG A 383 -1.95 12.67 -20.40
C ARG A 383 -0.79 13.15 -21.25
N LYS A 384 0.29 13.58 -20.61
CA LYS A 384 1.57 13.78 -21.30
C LYS A 384 2.25 12.44 -21.59
N ILE A 385 2.77 12.23 -22.79
CA ILE A 385 3.29 10.92 -23.21
C ILE A 385 4.82 10.83 -23.36
N GLU A 386 5.53 11.95 -23.45
CA GLU A 386 6.98 11.96 -23.66
C GLU A 386 7.75 11.99 -22.34
N THR A 387 8.61 10.98 -22.11
CA THR A 387 9.43 10.83 -20.90
C THR A 387 10.91 11.05 -21.20
N ARG A 388 11.59 11.85 -20.38
CA ARG A 388 13.04 12.09 -20.46
C ARG A 388 13.85 11.17 -19.56
N ARG A 389 13.19 10.40 -18.69
CA ARG A 389 13.84 9.50 -17.75
C ARG A 389 14.07 8.12 -18.37
N LEU A 390 13.01 7.52 -18.89
CA LEU A 390 13.02 6.13 -19.32
C LEU A 390 13.66 6.00 -20.69
N THR A 391 14.63 5.11 -20.85
CA THR A 391 15.18 4.74 -22.16
C THR A 391 14.10 4.15 -23.07
N LYS A 392 14.38 4.06 -24.38
CA LYS A 392 13.48 3.41 -25.36
C LYS A 392 13.16 1.95 -24.97
N ARG A 393 14.12 1.25 -24.36
CA ARG A 393 13.89 -0.11 -23.84
C ARG A 393 12.99 -0.08 -22.62
N SER A 394 13.24 0.80 -21.65
CA SER A 394 12.39 0.98 -20.47
C SER A 394 10.94 1.29 -20.83
N THR A 395 10.69 2.20 -21.78
CA THR A 395 9.32 2.56 -22.18
C THR A 395 8.56 1.38 -22.76
N ARG A 396 9.19 0.46 -23.51
CA ARG A 396 8.54 -0.76 -24.01
C ARG A 396 7.94 -1.60 -22.88
N PHE A 397 8.63 -1.69 -21.75
CA PHE A 397 8.14 -2.42 -20.58
C PHE A 397 7.12 -1.62 -19.78
N THR A 398 7.41 -0.35 -19.47
CA THR A 398 6.49 0.54 -18.75
C THR A 398 5.15 0.70 -19.48
N ASN A 399 5.15 0.61 -20.81
CA ASN A 399 3.94 0.67 -21.63
C ASN A 399 2.91 -0.44 -21.35
N CYS A 400 3.27 -1.51 -20.64
CA CYS A 400 2.30 -2.46 -20.08
C CYS A 400 1.26 -1.77 -19.17
N PHE A 401 1.58 -0.63 -18.55
CA PHE A 401 0.68 0.11 -17.64
C PHE A 401 -0.06 1.29 -18.30
N TYR A 402 0.37 1.70 -19.51
CA TYR A 402 -0.05 2.95 -20.15
C TYR A 402 -0.52 2.76 -21.59
N ASN A 403 -1.03 1.57 -21.94
CA ASN A 403 -1.66 1.30 -23.24
C ASN A 403 -0.74 1.61 -24.44
N ASN A 404 0.57 1.35 -24.32
CA ASN A 404 1.55 1.63 -25.37
C ASN A 404 1.66 3.11 -25.80
N THR A 405 1.29 4.07 -24.95
CA THR A 405 1.31 5.49 -25.29
C THR A 405 2.61 6.22 -24.95
N ILE A 406 3.42 5.72 -23.99
CA ILE A 406 4.61 6.42 -23.51
C ILE A 406 5.74 6.34 -24.53
N GLN A 407 6.39 7.48 -24.77
CA GLN A 407 7.46 7.65 -25.75
C GLN A 407 8.74 8.18 -25.08
N SER A 408 9.89 7.60 -25.42
CA SER A 408 11.18 8.01 -24.87
C SER A 408 11.72 9.24 -25.59
N LYS A 409 12.09 10.26 -24.81
CA LYS A 409 12.97 11.39 -25.17
C LYS A 409 14.19 11.42 -24.23
N SER A 410 14.54 10.27 -23.64
CA SER A 410 15.74 10.13 -22.82
C SER A 410 16.99 10.43 -23.64
N LEU A 411 17.96 11.08 -23.00
CA LEU A 411 19.30 11.31 -23.58
C LEU A 411 20.14 10.03 -23.58
N TYR A 412 19.71 8.99 -22.86
CA TYR A 412 20.39 7.70 -22.81
C TYR A 412 19.81 6.77 -23.89
N GLU A 413 20.49 6.71 -25.04
CA GLU A 413 20.22 5.71 -26.08
C GLU A 413 20.81 4.34 -25.71
N ASN A 414 22.01 4.35 -25.13
CA ASN A 414 22.69 3.19 -24.56
C ASN A 414 23.52 3.61 -23.32
N ILE A 415 24.02 2.61 -22.59
CA ILE A 415 24.85 2.76 -21.38
C ILE A 415 26.18 2.02 -21.51
N GLU A 416 26.70 1.85 -22.74
CA GLU A 416 27.92 1.08 -23.01
C GLU A 416 29.16 1.64 -22.28
N MET A 417 29.24 2.96 -22.13
CA MET A 417 30.33 3.59 -21.38
C MET A 417 30.35 3.17 -19.91
N ASP A 418 29.18 2.97 -19.31
CA ASP A 418 29.09 2.46 -17.94
C ASP A 418 29.43 0.96 -17.90
N LEU A 419 28.93 0.18 -18.87
CA LEU A 419 29.24 -1.25 -18.98
C LEU A 419 30.74 -1.54 -19.09
N LYS A 420 31.49 -0.71 -19.83
CA LYS A 420 32.95 -0.84 -19.97
C LYS A 420 33.71 -0.63 -18.65
N LYS A 421 33.12 0.07 -17.70
CA LYS A 421 33.69 0.33 -16.36
C LYS A 421 33.21 -0.68 -15.33
N MET A 422 32.10 -1.37 -15.61
CA MET A 422 31.59 -2.47 -14.81
C MET A 422 32.43 -3.74 -15.03
N LYS A 423 32.57 -4.53 -13.97
CA LYS A 423 33.21 -5.85 -13.94
C LYS A 423 32.14 -6.95 -14.08
N GLU A 424 31.55 -7.39 -12.97
CA GLU A 424 30.59 -8.50 -12.98
C GLU A 424 29.21 -8.03 -13.47
N PHE A 425 28.78 -6.83 -13.07
CA PHE A 425 27.45 -6.32 -13.38
C PHE A 425 27.28 -5.93 -14.85
N GLY A 426 28.38 -5.66 -15.57
CA GLY A 426 28.34 -5.38 -17.01
C GLY A 426 27.70 -6.51 -17.80
N SER A 427 27.94 -7.76 -17.41
CA SER A 427 27.41 -8.97 -18.07
C SER A 427 25.89 -9.17 -17.90
N ILE A 428 25.32 -8.60 -16.84
CA ILE A 428 23.89 -8.72 -16.51
C ILE A 428 23.14 -7.41 -16.70
N THR A 429 23.72 -6.47 -17.43
CA THR A 429 23.12 -5.17 -17.66
C THR A 429 22.97 -4.98 -19.16
N HIS A 430 21.75 -4.72 -19.61
CA HIS A 430 21.48 -4.56 -21.04
C HIS A 430 22.08 -3.24 -21.54
N SER A 431 22.76 -3.25 -22.69
CA SER A 431 23.42 -2.05 -23.27
C SER A 431 22.45 -0.89 -23.52
N ASN A 432 21.22 -1.16 -23.95
CA ASN A 432 20.16 -0.16 -24.09
C ASN A 432 19.46 0.23 -22.76
N GLY A 433 20.03 -0.15 -21.61
CA GLY A 433 19.45 0.08 -20.29
C GLY A 433 18.16 -0.72 -20.04
N GLY A 434 17.28 -0.20 -19.19
CA GLY A 434 16.00 -0.79 -18.84
C GLY A 434 16.06 -1.95 -17.85
N PRO A 435 14.98 -2.73 -17.73
CA PRO A 435 14.87 -3.71 -16.66
C PRO A 435 15.65 -5.00 -16.94
N THR A 436 16.12 -5.63 -15.87
CA THR A 436 16.76 -6.95 -15.85
C THR A 436 16.08 -7.80 -14.78
N LEU A 437 15.70 -9.03 -15.09
CA LEU A 437 15.14 -9.97 -14.12
C LEU A 437 16.25 -10.86 -13.53
N VAL A 438 16.35 -10.90 -12.21
CA VAL A 438 17.33 -11.73 -11.48
C VAL A 438 16.60 -12.65 -10.52
N GLN A 439 16.71 -13.96 -10.76
CA GLN A 439 15.98 -15.00 -10.03
C GLN A 439 16.90 -15.75 -9.08
N PHE A 440 16.44 -15.94 -7.83
CA PHE A 440 17.20 -16.57 -6.76
C PHE A 440 16.56 -17.91 -6.35
N SER A 441 17.37 -18.96 -6.23
CA SER A 441 16.86 -20.28 -5.91
C SER A 441 16.45 -20.41 -4.44
N ASN A 442 15.27 -20.98 -4.20
CA ASN A 442 14.74 -21.25 -2.86
C ASN A 442 15.19 -22.62 -2.29
N LYS A 443 15.99 -23.41 -3.03
CA LYS A 443 16.38 -24.77 -2.63
C LYS A 443 17.15 -24.84 -1.29
N GLN A 444 17.80 -23.75 -0.87
CA GLN A 444 18.59 -23.68 0.38
C GLN A 444 17.91 -22.85 1.50
N GLY A 445 16.69 -22.36 1.29
CA GLY A 445 15.89 -21.71 2.33
C GLY A 445 16.26 -20.26 2.70
N ASP A 446 17.32 -19.67 2.12
CA ASP A 446 17.71 -18.29 2.42
C ASP A 446 17.89 -17.43 1.15
N VAL A 447 16.76 -17.11 0.50
CA VAL A 447 16.70 -16.23 -0.67
C VAL A 447 17.18 -14.81 -0.34
N LEU A 448 16.79 -14.28 0.82
CA LEU A 448 17.12 -12.91 1.21
C LEU A 448 18.62 -12.72 1.43
N SER A 449 19.33 -13.66 2.06
CA SER A 449 20.79 -13.57 2.17
C SER A 449 21.50 -13.69 0.83
N GLN A 450 20.99 -14.47 -0.11
CA GLN A 450 21.53 -14.50 -1.47
C GLN A 450 21.35 -13.15 -2.17
N MET A 451 20.17 -12.53 -2.04
CA MET A 451 19.91 -11.17 -2.54
C MET A 451 20.85 -10.15 -1.89
N ILE A 452 21.12 -10.23 -0.58
CA ILE A 452 22.10 -9.35 0.10
C ILE A 452 23.49 -9.50 -0.51
N LYS A 453 23.98 -10.73 -0.73
CA LYS A 453 25.30 -10.96 -1.34
C LYS A 453 25.38 -10.33 -2.73
N PHE A 454 24.32 -10.49 -3.52
CA PHE A 454 24.21 -9.88 -4.85
C PHE A 454 24.18 -8.34 -4.77
N LEU A 455 23.39 -7.77 -3.86
CA LEU A 455 23.29 -6.32 -3.66
C LEU A 455 24.62 -5.72 -3.23
N VAL A 456 25.37 -6.35 -2.31
CA VAL A 456 26.67 -5.83 -1.87
C VAL A 456 27.65 -5.75 -3.05
N LYS A 457 27.70 -6.78 -3.89
CA LYS A 457 28.53 -6.77 -5.12
C LYS A 457 28.10 -5.64 -6.06
N GLY A 458 26.81 -5.56 -6.38
CA GLY A 458 26.29 -4.56 -7.32
C GLY A 458 26.42 -3.13 -6.83
N LEU A 459 26.17 -2.88 -5.54
CA LEU A 459 26.33 -1.56 -4.95
C LEU A 459 27.79 -1.11 -4.93
N ASN A 460 28.72 -1.99 -4.56
CA ASN A 460 30.15 -1.65 -4.58
C ASN A 460 30.61 -1.31 -6.00
N GLU A 461 30.22 -2.09 -7.00
CA GLU A 461 30.60 -1.86 -8.38
C GLU A 461 29.95 -0.60 -8.98
N LEU A 462 28.65 -0.39 -8.76
CA LEU A 462 27.94 0.77 -9.30
C LEU A 462 28.34 2.08 -8.60
N THR A 463 28.70 2.05 -7.32
CA THR A 463 29.17 3.26 -6.61
C THR A 463 30.57 3.71 -7.04
N GLU A 464 31.36 2.84 -7.68
CA GLU A 464 32.62 3.24 -8.34
C GLU A 464 32.37 4.13 -9.58
N LEU A 465 31.17 4.05 -10.17
CA LEU A 465 30.75 4.91 -11.29
C LEU A 465 30.36 6.30 -10.76
N LYS A 466 31.38 7.14 -10.54
CA LYS A 466 31.21 8.52 -10.05
C LYS A 466 30.10 9.28 -10.79
N GLY A 467 29.25 9.97 -10.02
CA GLY A 467 28.16 10.79 -10.53
C GLY A 467 26.83 10.06 -10.75
N ASN A 468 26.78 8.74 -10.57
CA ASN A 468 25.52 8.00 -10.65
C ASN A 468 24.81 7.94 -9.30
N GLU A 469 23.49 8.11 -9.35
CA GLU A 469 22.60 7.94 -8.20
C GLU A 469 22.03 6.51 -8.19
N ILE A 470 21.98 5.89 -7.01
CA ILE A 470 21.57 4.49 -6.85
C ILE A 470 20.51 4.37 -5.76
N ALA A 471 19.48 3.56 -6.00
CA ALA A 471 18.47 3.20 -5.00
C ALA A 471 18.25 1.70 -4.89
N VAL A 472 17.95 1.26 -3.66
CA VAL A 472 17.43 -0.07 -3.35
C VAL A 472 16.01 0.09 -2.80
N LEU A 473 15.05 -0.48 -3.51
CA LEU A 473 13.63 -0.39 -3.20
C LEU A 473 13.08 -1.75 -2.81
N THR A 474 12.12 -1.78 -1.89
CA THR A 474 11.40 -3.00 -1.52
C THR A 474 9.97 -2.66 -1.11
N PRO A 475 8.98 -3.54 -1.35
CA PRO A 475 7.61 -3.24 -0.94
C PRO A 475 7.40 -3.43 0.57
N TYR A 476 8.31 -4.11 1.28
CA TYR A 476 8.13 -4.51 2.68
C TYR A 476 8.96 -3.68 3.66
N ILE A 477 8.32 -3.19 4.72
CA ILE A 477 8.99 -2.43 5.79
C ILE A 477 9.99 -3.28 6.59
N GLU A 478 9.68 -4.55 6.82
CA GLU A 478 10.60 -5.49 7.48
C GLU A 478 11.86 -5.71 6.65
N THR A 479 11.71 -5.94 5.34
CA THR A 479 12.83 -6.05 4.41
C THR A 479 13.60 -4.75 4.33
N LEU A 480 12.94 -3.59 4.27
CA LEU A 480 13.59 -2.28 4.29
C LEU A 480 14.52 -2.14 5.51
N THR A 481 13.98 -2.43 6.70
CA THR A 481 14.72 -2.36 7.97
C THR A 481 15.93 -3.30 7.93
N TYR A 482 15.73 -4.53 7.45
CA TYR A 482 16.79 -5.52 7.33
C TYR A 482 17.89 -5.08 6.34
N LEU A 483 17.51 -4.56 5.17
CA LEU A 483 18.43 -4.04 4.16
C LEU A 483 19.24 -2.86 4.71
N GLN A 484 18.61 -1.90 5.38
CA GLN A 484 19.27 -0.74 5.98
C GLN A 484 20.32 -1.13 7.01
N GLN A 485 20.03 -2.14 7.85
CA GLN A 485 20.97 -2.65 8.85
C GLN A 485 22.18 -3.38 8.23
N LYS A 486 21.95 -4.19 7.19
CA LYS A 486 22.97 -5.09 6.63
C LYS A 486 23.79 -4.50 5.50
N LEU A 487 23.23 -3.63 4.66
CA LEU A 487 23.94 -3.10 3.49
C LEU A 487 24.91 -1.98 3.86
N LYS A 488 24.49 -1.01 4.68
CA LYS A 488 25.35 0.13 5.07
C LYS A 488 26.63 -0.28 5.82
N SER A 489 26.62 -1.45 6.48
CA SER A 489 27.78 -2.01 7.19
C SER A 489 28.68 -2.91 6.32
N LYS A 490 28.20 -3.36 5.16
CA LYS A 490 28.88 -4.33 4.28
C LYS A 490 29.32 -3.75 2.93
N THR A 491 28.99 -2.49 2.66
CA THR A 491 29.33 -1.80 1.41
C THR A 491 30.46 -0.80 1.64
N ASN A 492 31.28 -0.58 0.62
CA ASN A 492 32.46 0.31 0.70
C ASN A 492 32.07 1.79 0.64
N SER A 493 30.86 2.09 0.16
CA SER A 493 30.32 3.43 0.00
C SER A 493 28.95 3.51 0.64
N ARG A 494 28.57 4.70 1.10
CA ARG A 494 27.22 5.00 1.59
C ARG A 494 26.41 5.81 0.57
N ASN A 495 26.92 5.99 -0.64
CA ASN A 495 26.31 6.82 -1.67
C ASN A 495 25.17 6.11 -2.43
N PHE A 496 24.18 5.62 -1.70
CA PHE A 496 22.96 5.04 -2.24
C PHE A 496 21.82 5.17 -1.21
N SER A 497 20.57 5.15 -1.69
CA SER A 497 19.38 5.17 -0.84
C SER A 497 18.76 3.78 -0.68
N ILE A 498 18.17 3.49 0.48
CA ILE A 498 17.37 2.27 0.70
C ILE A 498 16.02 2.71 1.27
N GLU A 499 14.95 2.46 0.52
CA GLU A 499 13.61 2.96 0.86
C GLU A 499 12.50 1.96 0.51
N SER A 500 11.30 2.17 1.06
CA SER A 500 10.11 1.46 0.61
C SER A 500 9.54 2.11 -0.66
N VAL A 501 8.89 1.30 -1.50
CA VAL A 501 8.27 1.76 -2.75
C VAL A 501 7.26 2.89 -2.50
N ASP A 502 6.48 2.80 -1.42
CA ASP A 502 5.47 3.80 -1.04
C ASP A 502 6.07 5.16 -0.65
N ARG A 503 7.38 5.24 -0.34
CA ARG A 503 8.06 6.47 0.09
C ARG A 503 8.81 7.22 -1.03
N VAL A 504 9.04 6.58 -2.18
CA VAL A 504 9.98 7.08 -3.20
C VAL A 504 9.30 7.79 -4.37
N GLN A 505 8.27 8.58 -4.10
CA GLN A 505 7.67 9.43 -5.13
C GLN A 505 8.61 10.58 -5.51
N GLY A 506 8.67 10.91 -6.80
CA GLY A 506 9.64 11.88 -7.33
C GLY A 506 11.12 11.47 -7.20
N LEU A 507 11.44 10.24 -6.76
CA LEU A 507 12.82 9.75 -6.76
C LEU A 507 13.24 9.40 -8.19
N ASP A 508 14.37 9.96 -8.60
CA ASP A 508 15.04 9.71 -9.87
C ASP A 508 16.44 9.23 -9.55
N VAL A 509 16.82 8.07 -10.08
CA VAL A 509 18.16 7.50 -9.91
C VAL A 509 18.67 6.99 -11.24
N ASP A 510 19.97 6.78 -11.39
CA ASP A 510 20.51 6.15 -12.59
C ASP A 510 20.29 4.63 -12.56
N TYR A 511 20.54 4.01 -11.40
CA TYR A 511 20.37 2.57 -11.20
C TYR A 511 19.43 2.27 -10.04
N CYS A 512 18.56 1.28 -10.23
CA CYS A 512 17.59 0.86 -9.21
C CYS A 512 17.64 -0.65 -8.99
N PHE A 513 17.68 -1.09 -7.74
CA PHE A 513 17.43 -2.47 -7.35
C PHE A 513 16.03 -2.57 -6.74
N TYR A 514 15.15 -3.38 -7.31
CA TYR A 514 13.84 -3.68 -6.73
C TYR A 514 13.84 -5.08 -6.11
N VAL A 515 13.82 -5.15 -4.78
CA VAL A 515 14.02 -6.36 -3.99
C VAL A 515 12.67 -6.94 -3.52
N ILE A 516 12.30 -8.08 -4.09
CA ILE A 516 11.10 -8.84 -3.74
C ILE A 516 11.51 -10.20 -3.14
N PRO A 517 11.75 -10.26 -1.80
CA PRO A 517 12.25 -11.48 -1.18
C PRO A 517 11.20 -12.59 -1.05
N LYS A 518 9.91 -12.23 -1.18
CA LYS A 518 8.79 -13.16 -1.12
C LYS A 518 7.70 -12.77 -2.11
N SER A 519 7.17 -13.76 -2.81
CA SER A 519 6.09 -13.60 -3.77
C SER A 519 4.75 -13.51 -3.05
N SER A 520 4.06 -12.40 -3.24
CA SER A 520 2.71 -12.19 -2.71
C SER A 520 1.95 -11.21 -3.58
N SER A 521 0.62 -11.18 -3.49
CA SER A 521 -0.20 -10.21 -4.22
C SER A 521 0.16 -8.77 -3.86
N PHE A 522 0.70 -8.55 -2.65
CA PHE A 522 1.19 -7.25 -2.22
C PHE A 522 2.49 -6.84 -2.95
N SER A 523 3.41 -7.78 -3.17
CA SER A 523 4.70 -7.56 -3.84
C SER A 523 4.55 -7.12 -5.31
N TYR A 524 3.53 -7.68 -5.97
CA TYR A 524 3.23 -7.47 -7.38
C TYR A 524 1.99 -6.60 -7.59
N ASN A 525 1.63 -5.79 -6.59
CA ASN A 525 0.61 -4.76 -6.78
C ASN A 525 1.00 -3.86 -7.97
N ILE A 526 0.05 -3.66 -8.90
CA ILE A 526 0.28 -2.97 -10.18
C ILE A 526 0.91 -1.58 -9.99
N ASN A 527 0.40 -0.78 -9.07
CA ASN A 527 0.85 0.59 -8.82
C ASN A 527 2.26 0.62 -8.23
N ARG A 528 2.54 -0.21 -7.21
CA ARG A 528 3.87 -0.32 -6.59
C ARG A 528 4.90 -0.84 -7.58
N PHE A 529 4.55 -1.86 -8.35
CA PHE A 529 5.45 -2.46 -9.34
C PHE A 529 5.81 -1.45 -10.45
N ASN A 530 4.81 -0.75 -11.00
CA ASN A 530 5.03 0.32 -11.98
C ASN A 530 5.95 1.43 -11.41
N VAL A 531 5.69 1.84 -10.16
CA VAL A 531 6.52 2.83 -9.46
C VAL A 531 7.95 2.35 -9.30
N ALA A 532 8.18 1.16 -8.75
CA ALA A 532 9.53 0.66 -8.50
C ALA A 532 10.33 0.48 -9.79
N THR A 533 9.69 0.00 -10.86
CA THR A 533 10.36 -0.30 -12.13
C THR A 533 10.64 0.91 -13.02
N SER A 534 10.10 2.09 -12.68
CA SER A 534 10.22 3.33 -13.46
C SER A 534 11.05 4.43 -12.80
N ARG A 535 11.81 4.10 -11.74
CA ARG A 535 12.71 5.05 -11.04
C ARG A 535 14.05 5.28 -11.72
N ALA A 536 14.56 4.26 -12.41
CA ALA A 536 15.87 4.31 -13.03
C ALA A 536 15.87 5.05 -14.38
N LYS A 537 16.85 5.93 -14.58
CA LYS A 537 17.18 6.53 -15.88
C LYS A 537 17.88 5.53 -16.79
N LYS A 538 18.75 4.69 -16.22
CA LYS A 538 19.61 3.74 -16.94
C LYS A 538 19.10 2.31 -16.82
N SER A 539 19.16 1.70 -15.64
CA SER A 539 18.84 0.27 -15.47
C SER A 539 18.12 -0.06 -14.16
N THR A 540 17.18 -1.00 -14.23
CA THR A 540 16.48 -1.53 -13.05
C THR A 540 16.74 -3.03 -12.92
N TYR A 541 17.26 -3.49 -11.80
CA TYR A 541 17.38 -4.91 -11.48
C TYR A 541 16.21 -5.34 -10.61
N ILE A 542 15.43 -6.33 -11.06
CA ILE A 542 14.27 -6.87 -10.34
C ILE A 542 14.68 -8.21 -9.74
N LEU A 543 14.81 -8.27 -8.42
CA LEU A 543 15.30 -9.42 -7.67
C LEU A 543 14.10 -10.17 -7.12
N VAL A 544 13.92 -11.42 -7.55
CA VAL A 544 12.77 -12.27 -7.18
C VAL A 544 13.23 -13.67 -6.81
N GLU A 545 12.42 -14.39 -6.04
CA GLU A 545 12.60 -15.84 -5.93
C GLU A 545 12.26 -16.54 -7.26
N GLN A 546 12.89 -17.68 -7.52
CA GLN A 546 12.50 -18.56 -8.63
C GLN A 546 11.06 -19.05 -8.47
N ASP A 547 10.41 -19.34 -9.60
CA ASP A 547 9.03 -19.82 -9.66
C ASP A 547 7.99 -18.88 -9.02
N PHE A 548 8.32 -17.57 -8.87
CA PHE A 548 7.44 -16.58 -8.26
C PHE A 548 6.02 -16.55 -8.87
N ASP A 549 5.90 -16.77 -10.18
CA ASP A 549 4.65 -16.80 -10.93
C ASP A 549 3.77 -18.02 -10.63
N ARG A 550 4.34 -19.09 -10.07
CA ARG A 550 3.58 -20.23 -9.54
C ARG A 550 3.05 -19.97 -8.13
N LEU A 551 3.66 -19.03 -7.40
CA LEU A 551 3.33 -18.74 -6.00
C LEU A 551 2.23 -17.67 -5.85
N VAL A 552 2.05 -16.82 -6.86
CA VAL A 552 1.08 -15.72 -6.82
C VAL A 552 0.43 -15.51 -8.18
N ASN A 553 -0.87 -15.22 -8.18
CA ASN A 553 -1.56 -14.74 -9.37
C ASN A 553 -1.13 -13.29 -9.68
N LEU A 554 -0.45 -13.10 -10.81
CA LEU A 554 0.06 -11.80 -11.24
C LEU A 554 -1.05 -10.99 -11.94
N PRO A 555 -1.21 -9.69 -11.65
CA PRO A 555 -2.04 -8.81 -12.48
C PRO A 555 -1.58 -8.85 -13.94
N ASN A 556 -2.51 -8.78 -14.89
CA ASN A 556 -2.23 -8.93 -16.33
C ASN A 556 -1.08 -8.04 -16.81
N GLU A 557 -1.05 -6.76 -16.39
CA GLU A 557 -0.01 -5.81 -16.77
C GLU A 557 1.37 -6.20 -16.23
N VAL A 558 1.43 -6.67 -14.97
CA VAL A 558 2.68 -7.13 -14.32
C VAL A 558 3.13 -8.46 -14.90
N GLY A 559 2.20 -9.38 -15.15
CA GLY A 559 2.46 -10.66 -15.82
C GLY A 559 3.02 -10.45 -17.23
N ASN A 560 2.41 -9.57 -18.02
CA ASN A 560 2.90 -9.20 -19.35
C ASN A 560 4.28 -8.55 -19.30
N TYR A 561 4.54 -7.67 -18.32
CA TYR A 561 5.85 -7.07 -18.11
C TYR A 561 6.92 -8.14 -17.84
N LEU A 562 6.66 -9.01 -16.86
CA LEU A 562 7.63 -10.01 -16.40
C LEU A 562 7.83 -11.14 -17.41
N SER A 563 6.79 -11.52 -18.15
CA SER A 563 6.85 -12.49 -19.24
C SER A 563 7.76 -12.00 -20.37
N LYS A 564 7.53 -10.77 -20.88
CA LYS A 564 8.41 -10.14 -21.88
C LYS A 564 9.86 -10.08 -21.40
N LEU A 565 10.06 -9.75 -20.13
CA LEU A 565 11.41 -9.61 -19.57
C LEU A 565 12.11 -10.96 -19.40
N ARG A 566 11.35 -12.02 -19.07
CA ARG A 566 11.86 -13.38 -18.98
C ARG A 566 12.36 -13.88 -20.34
N ASP A 567 11.60 -13.62 -21.40
CA ASP A 567 11.99 -14.00 -22.76
C ASP A 567 13.22 -13.23 -23.25
N GLU A 568 13.39 -12.00 -22.78
CA GLU A 568 14.41 -11.09 -23.32
C GLU A 568 15.72 -11.06 -22.51
N PHE A 569 15.66 -10.85 -21.19
CA PHE A 569 16.83 -10.49 -20.38
C PHE A 569 16.68 -10.90 -18.91
N THR A 570 16.80 -12.21 -18.65
CA THR A 570 16.71 -12.80 -17.32
C THR A 570 17.92 -13.64 -16.95
N PHE A 571 18.24 -13.67 -15.66
CA PHE A 571 19.37 -14.39 -15.09
C PHE A 571 18.94 -15.17 -13.85
N THR A 572 19.56 -16.33 -13.65
CA THR A 572 19.41 -17.15 -12.45
C THR A 572 20.72 -17.17 -11.67
N ILE A 573 20.62 -16.93 -10.36
CA ILE A 573 21.74 -17.03 -9.43
C ILE A 573 21.75 -18.41 -8.80
N ASN A 574 22.85 -19.16 -8.98
CA ASN A 574 23.06 -20.43 -8.31
C ASN A 574 23.64 -20.22 -6.90
N SER A 575 23.02 -20.86 -5.90
CA SER A 575 23.32 -20.69 -4.48
C SER A 575 24.69 -21.23 -4.05
N VAL A 576 25.31 -22.13 -4.84
CA VAL A 576 26.58 -22.80 -4.48
C VAL A 576 27.80 -22.09 -5.07
N SER A 577 27.71 -21.61 -6.31
CA SER A 577 28.85 -21.03 -7.03
C SER A 577 28.81 -19.51 -7.16
N GLY A 578 27.67 -18.87 -6.87
CA GLY A 578 27.44 -17.45 -7.15
C GLY A 578 27.42 -17.12 -8.65
N VAL A 579 27.45 -18.15 -9.50
CA VAL A 579 27.48 -18.00 -10.95
C VAL A 579 26.12 -17.53 -11.45
N ILE A 580 26.17 -16.48 -12.27
CA ILE A 580 25.05 -15.92 -12.99
C ILE A 580 24.88 -16.72 -14.28
N ALA A 581 23.85 -17.56 -14.37
CA ALA A 581 23.50 -18.23 -15.61
C ALA A 581 22.40 -17.44 -16.34
N LYS A 582 22.63 -17.07 -17.60
CA LYS A 582 21.55 -16.61 -18.50
C LYS A 582 20.62 -17.80 -18.73
N SER A 583 19.31 -17.63 -18.56
CA SER A 583 18.37 -18.76 -18.65
C SER A 583 18.43 -19.42 -20.04
N ALA A 584 18.62 -20.74 -20.07
CA ALA A 584 18.85 -21.55 -21.27
C ALA A 584 17.63 -21.71 -22.22
N GLN A 585 16.51 -20.99 -22.00
CA GLN A 585 15.36 -21.04 -22.93
C GLN A 585 15.60 -20.30 -24.26
N ASN A 586 16.76 -19.64 -24.43
CA ASN A 586 17.03 -18.74 -25.54
C ASN A 586 17.74 -19.35 -26.77
N ASP A 587 18.30 -20.56 -26.69
CA ASP A 587 19.05 -21.11 -27.83
C ASP A 587 18.17 -21.73 -28.92
N ALA A 588 16.90 -22.07 -28.61
CA ALA A 588 16.01 -22.73 -29.57
C ALA A 588 15.16 -21.78 -30.42
N LYS A 589 14.95 -20.51 -30.01
CA LYS A 589 14.08 -19.55 -30.72
C LYS A 589 14.81 -18.43 -31.45
N ALA A 590 16.09 -18.18 -31.12
CA ALA A 590 16.90 -17.17 -31.80
C ALA A 590 17.34 -17.62 -33.21
N ASN A 591 17.62 -18.91 -33.41
CA ASN A 591 18.07 -19.46 -34.70
C ASN A 591 16.94 -19.67 -35.74
N ALA A 592 15.67 -19.54 -35.35
CA ALA A 592 14.53 -19.69 -36.26
C ALA A 592 14.02 -18.37 -36.85
N ARG A 593 14.56 -17.21 -36.43
CA ARG A 593 14.08 -15.88 -36.86
C ARG A 593 15.03 -15.09 -37.74
N ILE A 594 16.16 -15.69 -38.15
CA ILE A 594 17.18 -15.01 -38.96
C ILE A 594 17.01 -15.27 -40.46
N ASN A 595 16.21 -16.25 -40.87
CA ASN A 595 15.95 -16.52 -42.30
C ASN A 595 14.46 -16.34 -42.63
N ASN A 596 14.08 -15.11 -43.01
CA ASN A 596 13.24 -14.82 -44.18
C ASN A 596 12.82 -13.33 -44.18
N PRO A 597 13.15 -12.56 -45.23
CA PRO A 597 12.54 -11.27 -45.50
C PRO A 597 11.26 -11.41 -46.35
N GLU A 598 10.46 -10.34 -46.35
CA GLU A 598 9.37 -9.97 -47.29
C GLU A 598 7.88 -10.13 -46.87
N GLU A 599 7.32 -8.95 -46.55
CA GLU A 599 6.12 -8.25 -47.09
C GLU A 599 4.77 -8.92 -47.46
N ASN A 600 3.71 -8.18 -47.05
CA ASN A 600 2.37 -7.99 -47.63
C ASN A 600 1.34 -9.15 -47.68
N ASN A 601 0.25 -8.99 -46.91
CA ASN A 601 -1.06 -8.58 -47.46
C ASN A 601 -2.15 -8.38 -46.40
N GLN A 602 -2.88 -7.27 -46.54
CA GLN A 602 -4.22 -7.06 -45.96
C GLN A 602 -5.26 -7.78 -46.83
N GLN A 603 -6.23 -8.46 -46.21
CA GLN A 603 -7.69 -8.32 -46.44
C GLN A 603 -8.47 -9.60 -46.06
N ASN A 604 -9.64 -9.35 -45.46
CA ASN A 604 -10.86 -10.15 -45.41
C ASN A 604 -10.83 -11.51 -44.67
N LEU A 605 -11.73 -11.66 -43.69
CA LEU A 605 -13.00 -12.40 -43.88
C LEU A 605 -13.79 -12.42 -42.55
N LEU A 606 -15.02 -11.89 -42.65
CA LEU A 606 -16.17 -12.10 -41.77
C LEU A 606 -16.92 -13.36 -42.23
N GLU A 607 -17.74 -13.89 -41.32
CA GLU A 607 -18.80 -14.92 -41.53
C GLU A 607 -18.30 -16.34 -41.84
N ASP A 608 -18.90 -17.44 -41.43
CA ASP A 608 -20.05 -17.77 -40.57
C ASP A 608 -19.90 -19.27 -40.26
N ASN A 609 -20.56 -19.79 -39.21
CA ASN A 609 -21.20 -21.10 -39.28
C ASN A 609 -22.16 -21.31 -38.10
N ILE A 610 -23.44 -21.35 -38.46
CA ILE A 610 -24.61 -21.80 -37.70
C ILE A 610 -24.85 -23.27 -38.03
N ILE A 611 -25.16 -24.09 -37.03
CA ILE A 611 -26.09 -25.24 -37.11
C ILE A 611 -26.79 -25.27 -35.74
N GLU A 612 -27.99 -24.70 -35.62
CA GLU A 612 -29.32 -25.38 -35.59
C GLU A 612 -29.47 -26.46 -34.50
N SER A 613 -30.64 -26.71 -33.91
CA SER A 613 -31.89 -26.00 -33.64
C SER A 613 -32.73 -27.05 -32.87
N SER A 614 -33.53 -26.64 -31.89
CA SER A 614 -34.90 -27.14 -31.72
C SER A 614 -35.60 -26.45 -30.55
N GLN A 615 -36.77 -25.92 -30.92
CA GLN A 615 -37.71 -25.11 -30.17
C GLN A 615 -38.47 -25.98 -29.14
N SER A 616 -39.03 -25.43 -28.07
CA SER A 616 -40.44 -24.98 -28.15
C SER A 616 -40.86 -24.12 -26.96
N SER A 617 -41.70 -23.16 -27.33
CA SER A 617 -42.38 -22.08 -26.63
C SER A 617 -43.52 -22.51 -25.69
N LEU A 618 -43.86 -21.65 -24.71
CA LEU A 618 -45.16 -20.94 -24.64
C LEU A 618 -45.27 -20.02 -23.39
N GLN A 619 -46.04 -18.94 -23.54
CA GLN A 619 -46.13 -17.75 -22.68
C GLN A 619 -47.32 -17.77 -21.68
N LYS A 620 -47.09 -17.24 -20.45
CA LYS A 620 -47.95 -16.42 -19.52
C LYS A 620 -49.36 -16.93 -19.08
N PRO A 621 -50.02 -16.42 -17.98
CA PRO A 621 -49.81 -15.20 -17.18
C PRO A 621 -49.95 -15.33 -15.62
N ASN A 622 -49.88 -14.18 -14.94
CA ASN A 622 -49.92 -13.89 -13.48
C ASN A 622 -51.03 -14.56 -12.63
N SER A 623 -50.67 -14.96 -11.40
CA SER A 623 -51.53 -14.77 -10.20
C SER A 623 -50.69 -14.76 -8.91
N VAL A 624 -51.02 -13.85 -7.98
CA VAL A 624 -50.37 -13.69 -6.67
C VAL A 624 -51.01 -14.67 -5.67
N ILE A 625 -50.25 -15.63 -5.14
CA ILE A 625 -50.73 -16.56 -4.10
C ILE A 625 -50.32 -16.04 -2.71
N LYS A 626 -51.31 -15.81 -1.85
CA LYS A 626 -51.14 -15.48 -0.42
C LYS A 626 -51.29 -16.78 0.40
N ILE A 627 -50.25 -17.19 1.14
CA ILE A 627 -50.27 -18.38 2.00
C ILE A 627 -50.74 -17.98 3.41
N LYS A 628 -51.69 -18.73 3.98
CA LYS A 628 -52.16 -18.61 5.38
C LYS A 628 -51.76 -19.90 6.14
N VAL A 629 -51.00 -19.76 7.22
CA VAL A 629 -50.57 -20.90 8.07
C VAL A 629 -51.72 -21.28 8.99
N ILE A 630 -52.11 -22.57 9.00
CA ILE A 630 -53.30 -23.06 9.72
C ILE A 630 -52.94 -23.71 11.06
N ASP A 631 -51.77 -24.34 11.23
CA ASP A 631 -51.22 -24.73 12.54
C ASP A 631 -49.79 -25.29 12.44
N LYS A 632 -49.09 -25.46 13.58
CA LYS A 632 -47.73 -26.04 13.64
C LYS A 632 -47.72 -27.49 14.15
N ILE A 633 -47.11 -28.40 13.39
CA ILE A 633 -46.86 -29.79 13.81
C ILE A 633 -45.53 -29.87 14.57
N ASP A 634 -45.53 -30.53 15.74
CA ASP A 634 -44.30 -30.84 16.49
C ASP A 634 -43.65 -32.14 15.97
N VAL A 635 -42.55 -31.95 15.23
CA VAL A 635 -41.77 -33.01 14.56
C VAL A 635 -40.91 -33.84 15.52
N SER A 636 -40.81 -33.46 16.80
CA SER A 636 -39.95 -34.15 17.78
C SER A 636 -40.43 -35.57 18.14
N LYS A 637 -41.70 -35.90 17.84
CA LYS A 637 -42.31 -37.21 18.13
C LYS A 637 -41.97 -38.32 17.11
N PHE A 638 -41.27 -37.99 16.03
CA PHE A 638 -41.00 -38.93 14.91
C PHE A 638 -39.51 -39.18 14.64
N GLU A 639 -38.59 -38.65 15.47
CA GLU A 639 -37.14 -38.88 15.29
C GLU A 639 -36.73 -40.30 15.71
N LYS A 640 -36.12 -41.07 14.77
CA LYS A 640 -35.49 -42.36 15.09
C LYS A 640 -34.28 -42.16 16.04
N PRO A 641 -34.04 -43.07 17.01
CA PRO A 641 -32.89 -42.99 17.90
C PRO A 641 -31.57 -43.07 17.10
N LYS A 642 -30.72 -42.07 17.29
CA LYS A 642 -29.43 -41.93 16.60
C LYS A 642 -28.43 -43.00 17.04
N LYS A 643 -27.86 -43.75 16.10
CA LYS A 643 -26.98 -44.91 16.36
C LYS A 643 -25.64 -44.55 17.00
N GLU A 644 -25.16 -43.34 16.74
CA GLU A 644 -23.89 -42.83 17.23
C GLU A 644 -23.91 -42.36 18.70
N ILE A 645 -25.11 -42.24 19.29
CA ILE A 645 -25.30 -41.74 20.66
C ILE A 645 -25.25 -42.90 21.66
N LYS A 646 -24.36 -42.81 22.65
CA LYS A 646 -24.27 -43.76 23.76
C LYS A 646 -24.99 -43.19 24.98
N LYS A 647 -26.02 -43.89 25.49
CA LYS A 647 -26.87 -43.42 26.61
C LYS A 647 -26.11 -43.25 27.94
N ASN A 648 -25.00 -43.98 28.13
CA ASN A 648 -24.24 -44.02 29.39
C ASN A 648 -22.96 -43.16 29.35
N LYS A 649 -22.80 -42.29 28.34
CA LYS A 649 -21.64 -41.41 28.18
C LYS A 649 -22.07 -40.02 27.74
N GLU A 650 -21.26 -39.00 28.04
CA GLU A 650 -21.42 -37.68 27.45
C GLU A 650 -21.10 -37.75 25.95
N ASN A 651 -21.98 -37.19 25.11
CA ASN A 651 -21.86 -37.27 23.65
C ASN A 651 -21.55 -35.88 23.10
N LEU A 652 -20.43 -35.75 22.42
CA LEU A 652 -19.93 -34.49 21.87
C LEU A 652 -19.55 -34.65 20.40
N TYR A 653 -19.66 -33.56 19.64
CA TYR A 653 -19.39 -33.54 18.22
C TYR A 653 -18.11 -32.78 17.91
N ILE A 654 -17.19 -33.40 17.19
CA ILE A 654 -16.00 -32.77 16.64
C ILE A 654 -16.20 -32.60 15.15
N ILE A 655 -16.09 -31.37 14.64
CA ILE A 655 -16.43 -31.06 13.25
C ILE A 655 -15.15 -30.84 12.45
N ASP A 656 -15.03 -31.57 11.34
CA ASP A 656 -13.95 -31.44 10.38
C ASP A 656 -14.13 -30.22 9.45
N THR A 657 -13.03 -29.67 8.93
CA THR A 657 -13.00 -28.50 8.04
C THR A 657 -13.85 -28.70 6.80
N ASN A 658 -13.78 -29.88 6.16
CA ASN A 658 -14.53 -30.18 4.94
C ASN A 658 -16.04 -30.06 5.15
N VAL A 659 -16.53 -30.38 6.35
CA VAL A 659 -17.96 -30.31 6.69
C VAL A 659 -18.44 -28.86 6.71
N PHE A 660 -17.60 -27.92 7.15
CA PHE A 660 -17.91 -26.49 7.12
C PHE A 660 -17.91 -25.90 5.71
N VAL A 661 -17.06 -26.44 4.82
CA VAL A 661 -17.03 -26.02 3.41
C VAL A 661 -18.30 -26.47 2.68
N ASP A 662 -18.75 -27.70 2.95
CA ASP A 662 -19.92 -28.28 2.29
C ASP A 662 -21.25 -27.84 2.93
N TYR A 663 -21.27 -27.60 4.25
CA TYR A 663 -22.47 -27.21 4.98
C TYR A 663 -22.16 -26.18 6.09
N PRO A 664 -22.09 -24.88 5.75
CA PRO A 664 -21.64 -23.81 6.65
C PRO A 664 -22.41 -23.68 7.97
N ASP A 665 -23.71 -24.00 7.95
CA ASP A 665 -24.61 -23.85 9.10
C ASP A 665 -24.73 -25.13 9.93
N ILE A 666 -23.78 -26.06 9.82
CA ILE A 666 -23.84 -27.39 10.44
C ILE A 666 -24.02 -27.35 11.96
N ILE A 667 -23.42 -26.36 12.63
CA ILE A 667 -23.53 -26.16 14.08
C ILE A 667 -25.00 -25.98 14.49
N SER A 668 -25.80 -25.25 13.71
CA SER A 668 -27.23 -25.04 13.99
C SER A 668 -28.04 -26.35 13.91
N LYS A 669 -27.54 -27.36 13.20
CA LYS A 669 -28.19 -28.65 13.01
C LYS A 669 -27.85 -29.65 14.11
N ILE A 670 -26.79 -29.45 14.88
CA ILE A 670 -26.47 -30.30 16.04
C ILE A 670 -27.36 -29.87 17.21
N ASN A 671 -28.05 -30.83 17.84
CA ASN A 671 -28.93 -30.56 18.99
C ASN A 671 -28.15 -29.82 20.10
N LYS A 672 -28.74 -28.79 20.70
CA LYS A 672 -28.09 -27.93 21.71
C LYS A 672 -27.63 -28.68 22.95
N LYS A 673 -28.22 -29.85 23.24
CA LYS A 673 -27.82 -30.70 24.38
C LYS A 673 -26.47 -31.40 24.23
N TYR A 674 -25.88 -31.42 23.02
CA TYR A 674 -24.57 -32.03 22.78
C TYR A 674 -23.52 -30.93 22.58
N PRO A 675 -22.39 -30.96 23.31
CA PRO A 675 -21.29 -30.03 23.10
C PRO A 675 -20.71 -30.17 21.69
N VAL A 676 -20.22 -29.05 21.13
CA VAL A 676 -19.47 -29.04 19.87
C VAL A 676 -18.05 -28.60 20.17
N ILE A 677 -17.08 -29.39 19.75
CA ILE A 677 -15.67 -29.13 19.95
C ILE A 677 -15.02 -28.84 18.59
N LEU A 678 -14.32 -27.72 18.49
CA LEU A 678 -13.58 -27.33 17.30
C LEU A 678 -12.08 -27.40 17.59
N SER A 679 -11.35 -28.14 16.75
CA SER A 679 -9.90 -28.07 16.77
C SER A 679 -9.45 -26.68 16.30
N ALA A 680 -8.47 -26.09 17.00
CA ALA A 680 -7.84 -24.85 16.55
C ALA A 680 -7.31 -24.95 15.10
N LYS A 681 -6.96 -26.16 14.65
CA LYS A 681 -6.53 -26.40 13.28
C LYS A 681 -7.64 -26.17 12.24
N VAL A 682 -8.90 -26.47 12.59
CA VAL A 682 -10.05 -26.29 11.68
C VAL A 682 -10.26 -24.80 11.38
N LEU A 683 -10.06 -23.92 12.36
CA LEU A 683 -10.15 -22.47 12.14
C LEU A 683 -9.02 -21.95 11.27
N ASP A 684 -7.78 -22.37 11.55
CA ASP A 684 -6.62 -22.05 10.73
C ASP A 684 -6.82 -22.51 9.27
N GLU A 685 -7.39 -23.69 9.05
CA GLU A 685 -7.70 -24.19 7.71
C GLU A 685 -8.81 -23.39 7.02
N LEU A 686 -9.92 -23.09 7.71
CA LEU A 686 -10.98 -22.26 7.16
C LEU A 686 -10.47 -20.85 6.79
N ASP A 687 -9.60 -20.26 7.63
CA ASP A 687 -8.98 -18.97 7.33
C ASP A 687 -8.04 -19.03 6.13
N ASN A 688 -7.26 -20.10 6.00
CA ASN A 688 -6.39 -20.32 4.85
C ASN A 688 -7.17 -20.58 3.54
N LEU A 689 -8.32 -21.25 3.63
CA LEU A 689 -9.17 -21.58 2.47
C LEU A 689 -9.95 -20.38 1.91
N LYS A 690 -10.11 -19.27 2.66
CA LYS A 690 -10.76 -18.03 2.19
C LYS A 690 -10.19 -17.46 0.89
N SER A 691 -8.93 -17.77 0.59
CA SER A 691 -8.19 -17.19 -0.55
C SER A 691 -7.98 -18.15 -1.73
N LYS A 692 -8.26 -19.45 -1.55
CA LYS A 692 -7.84 -20.52 -2.48
C LYS A 692 -9.00 -21.24 -3.20
N LEU A 693 -10.25 -21.00 -2.82
CA LEU A 693 -11.43 -21.70 -3.34
C LEU A 693 -12.25 -20.84 -4.32
N ASP A 694 -13.10 -21.51 -5.11
CA ASP A 694 -14.07 -20.90 -6.04
C ASP A 694 -15.09 -19.98 -5.34
N ASN A 695 -15.83 -19.18 -6.12
CA ASN A 695 -16.72 -18.15 -5.56
C ASN A 695 -17.81 -18.72 -4.64
N GLU A 696 -18.32 -19.93 -4.90
CA GLU A 696 -19.38 -20.55 -4.10
C GLU A 696 -18.84 -21.13 -2.78
N ARG A 697 -17.74 -21.91 -2.83
CA ARG A 697 -17.14 -22.48 -1.60
C ARG A 697 -16.51 -21.40 -0.73
N LYS A 698 -16.03 -20.30 -1.32
CA LYS A 698 -15.55 -19.12 -0.57
C LYS A 698 -16.66 -18.43 0.22
N ILE A 699 -17.87 -18.31 -0.37
CA ILE A 699 -19.05 -17.82 0.35
C ILE A 699 -19.41 -18.78 1.48
N ASN A 700 -19.31 -20.09 1.27
CA ASN A 700 -19.58 -21.10 2.28
C ASN A 700 -18.60 -21.03 3.46
N VAL A 701 -17.30 -20.91 3.20
CA VAL A 701 -16.29 -20.72 4.26
C VAL A 701 -16.55 -19.43 5.07
N GLN A 702 -16.94 -18.34 4.41
CA GLN A 702 -17.31 -17.11 5.12
C GLN A 702 -18.58 -17.26 5.97
N LYS A 703 -19.59 -17.99 5.46
CA LYS A 703 -20.79 -18.34 6.24
C LYS A 703 -20.45 -19.24 7.42
N ALA A 704 -19.53 -20.19 7.25
CA ALA A 704 -19.12 -21.12 8.30
C ALA A 704 -18.46 -20.38 9.47
N LEU A 705 -17.55 -19.45 9.17
CA LEU A 705 -16.89 -18.64 10.21
C LEU A 705 -17.86 -17.68 10.90
N LYS A 706 -18.83 -17.12 10.17
CA LYS A 706 -19.93 -16.35 10.78
C LYS A 706 -20.80 -17.23 11.69
N SER A 707 -21.12 -18.45 11.26
CA SER A 707 -21.88 -19.44 12.02
C SER A 707 -21.16 -19.85 13.31
N ILE A 708 -19.86 -20.12 13.24
CA ILE A 708 -19.01 -20.40 14.41
C ILE A 708 -19.05 -19.22 15.39
N ASN A 709 -18.77 -18.00 14.92
CA ASN A 709 -18.75 -16.81 15.77
C ASN A 709 -20.12 -16.49 16.37
N HIS A 710 -21.21 -16.76 15.65
CA HIS A 710 -22.56 -16.56 16.17
C HIS A 710 -22.93 -17.56 17.27
N HIS A 711 -22.38 -18.77 17.22
CA HIS A 711 -22.72 -19.86 18.12
C HIS A 711 -21.79 -19.97 19.33
N ILE A 712 -20.61 -19.34 19.30
CA ILE A 712 -19.63 -19.39 20.40
C ILE A 712 -20.22 -18.93 21.74
N ASP A 713 -21.08 -17.91 21.72
CA ASP A 713 -21.71 -17.35 22.93
C ASP A 713 -23.14 -17.88 23.18
N LYS A 714 -23.65 -18.79 22.34
CA LYS A 714 -25.08 -19.20 22.33
C LYS A 714 -25.33 -20.67 22.60
N ARG A 715 -24.29 -21.50 22.60
CA ARG A 715 -24.33 -22.93 22.93
C ARG A 715 -22.99 -23.34 23.53
N ASP A 716 -22.92 -24.57 24.04
CA ASP A 716 -21.65 -25.17 24.44
C ASP A 716 -20.81 -25.52 23.18
N LEU A 717 -20.03 -24.54 22.73
CA LEU A 717 -19.06 -24.62 21.63
C LEU A 717 -17.68 -24.33 22.20
N ARG A 718 -16.80 -25.34 22.27
CA ARG A 718 -15.46 -25.20 22.87
C ARG A 718 -14.38 -25.30 21.80
N MET A 719 -13.31 -24.54 21.98
CA MET A 719 -12.12 -24.63 21.13
C MET A 719 -11.02 -25.37 21.87
N GLU A 720 -10.42 -26.34 21.17
CA GLU A 720 -9.38 -27.20 21.75
C GLU A 720 -8.12 -27.19 20.90
N ILE A 721 -6.98 -27.07 21.57
CA ILE A 721 -5.67 -27.14 20.93
C ILE A 721 -5.29 -28.61 20.76
N SER A 722 -4.80 -28.99 19.58
CA SER A 722 -4.30 -30.34 19.31
C SER A 722 -3.09 -30.69 20.17
N ASP A 723 -3.03 -31.93 20.67
CA ASP A 723 -1.90 -32.44 21.46
C ASP A 723 -1.27 -33.64 20.76
N ALA A 724 -0.12 -33.39 20.12
CA ALA A 724 0.59 -34.39 19.32
C ALA A 724 1.21 -35.52 20.15
N SER A 725 1.24 -35.41 21.49
CA SER A 725 1.72 -36.48 22.38
C SER A 725 0.73 -37.66 22.47
N LEU A 726 -0.54 -37.43 22.15
CA LEU A 726 -1.61 -38.44 22.21
C LEU A 726 -1.64 -39.38 21.00
N LEU A 727 -0.82 -39.13 19.97
CA LEU A 727 -0.72 -39.95 18.76
C LEU A 727 0.47 -40.92 18.86
N SER A 728 0.31 -42.15 18.35
CA SER A 728 1.44 -43.08 18.21
C SER A 728 2.46 -42.55 17.19
N ASN A 729 3.70 -43.04 17.28
CA ASN A 729 4.79 -42.62 16.40
C ASN A 729 4.57 -42.96 14.91
N ASP A 730 3.63 -43.87 14.62
CA ASP A 730 3.27 -44.27 13.25
C ASP A 730 2.38 -43.22 12.53
N PHE A 731 1.83 -42.25 13.26
CA PHE A 731 1.05 -41.15 12.67
C PHE A 731 1.90 -39.90 12.46
N SER A 732 1.76 -39.27 11.28
CA SER A 732 2.36 -37.97 11.01
C SER A 732 1.81 -36.89 11.95
N LYS A 733 2.66 -36.37 12.85
CA LYS A 733 2.32 -35.35 13.85
C LYS A 733 2.02 -33.96 13.25
N ARG A 734 2.21 -33.78 11.94
CA ARG A 734 1.97 -32.51 11.21
C ARG A 734 0.73 -32.54 10.30
N SER A 735 0.10 -33.71 10.12
CA SER A 735 -1.10 -33.84 9.28
C SER A 735 -2.31 -33.20 9.97
N PRO A 736 -3.08 -32.32 9.29
CA PRO A 736 -4.25 -31.69 9.89
C PRO A 736 -5.32 -32.66 10.38
N ASP A 737 -5.61 -33.71 9.60
CA ASP A 737 -6.51 -34.81 10.02
C ASP A 737 -6.06 -35.42 11.35
N ASN A 738 -4.76 -35.66 11.51
CA ASN A 738 -4.20 -36.23 12.73
C ASN A 738 -4.26 -35.23 13.89
N LEU A 739 -4.15 -33.93 13.62
CA LEU A 739 -4.34 -32.88 14.63
C LEU A 739 -5.80 -32.80 15.10
N ILE A 740 -6.77 -32.97 14.20
CA ILE A 740 -8.20 -33.09 14.57
C ILE A 740 -8.43 -34.38 15.39
N LEU A 741 -7.80 -35.48 14.99
CA LEU A 741 -7.87 -36.76 15.68
C LEU A 741 -7.33 -36.68 17.13
N THR A 742 -6.28 -35.89 17.37
CA THR A 742 -5.75 -35.68 18.74
C THR A 742 -6.76 -35.04 19.68
N VAL A 743 -7.58 -34.13 19.16
CA VAL A 743 -8.66 -33.50 19.94
C VAL A 743 -9.70 -34.55 20.32
N ALA A 744 -10.05 -35.45 19.41
CA ALA A 744 -10.96 -36.55 19.73
C ALA A 744 -10.38 -37.54 20.75
N LEU A 745 -9.07 -37.78 20.73
CA LEU A 745 -8.39 -38.63 21.70
C LEU A 745 -8.37 -38.04 23.12
N LYS A 746 -8.35 -36.71 23.27
CA LYS A 746 -8.47 -36.04 24.58
C LYS A 746 -9.77 -36.40 25.30
N PHE A 747 -10.86 -36.55 24.56
CA PHE A 747 -12.19 -36.87 25.09
C PHE A 747 -12.55 -38.36 24.98
N LYS A 748 -11.55 -39.26 24.88
CA LYS A 748 -11.80 -40.71 24.71
C LYS A 748 -12.55 -41.36 25.89
N SER A 749 -12.47 -40.78 27.09
CA SER A 749 -13.27 -41.18 28.26
C SER A 749 -14.77 -41.02 28.01
N GLU A 750 -15.16 -40.01 27.24
CA GLU A 750 -16.53 -39.70 26.83
C GLU A 750 -16.91 -40.46 25.53
N ASN A 751 -17.88 -39.94 24.76
CA ASN A 751 -18.21 -40.42 23.42
C ASN A 751 -17.98 -39.30 22.37
N PRO A 752 -16.73 -39.12 21.90
CA PRO A 752 -16.42 -38.18 20.84
C PRO A 752 -16.93 -38.72 19.49
N ILE A 753 -17.73 -37.92 18.80
CA ILE A 753 -18.30 -38.22 17.49
C ILE A 753 -17.68 -37.25 16.48
N ILE A 754 -16.82 -37.77 15.60
CA ILE A 754 -16.22 -36.94 14.54
C ILE A 754 -17.17 -36.88 13.35
N LEU A 755 -17.62 -35.69 13.01
CA LEU A 755 -18.38 -35.39 11.81
C LEU A 755 -17.40 -35.01 10.70
N THR A 756 -17.19 -35.93 9.75
CA THR A 756 -16.26 -35.75 8.62
C THR A 756 -16.78 -36.50 7.39
N SER A 757 -16.54 -35.94 6.20
CA SER A 757 -16.79 -36.62 4.93
C SER A 757 -15.51 -37.21 4.32
N ASP A 758 -14.34 -37.05 4.99
CA ASP A 758 -13.06 -37.55 4.52
C ASP A 758 -12.89 -39.04 4.87
N ASN A 759 -12.53 -39.87 3.87
CA ASN A 759 -12.39 -41.31 4.07
C ASN A 759 -11.15 -41.67 4.90
N GLY A 760 -10.07 -40.89 4.79
CA GLY A 760 -8.83 -41.12 5.51
C GLY A 760 -9.00 -40.88 7.01
N LEU A 761 -9.59 -39.74 7.40
CA LEU A 761 -9.88 -39.45 8.81
C LEU A 761 -10.88 -40.44 9.40
N GLN A 762 -11.86 -40.92 8.62
CA GLN A 762 -12.80 -41.96 9.09
C GLN A 762 -12.11 -43.28 9.42
N ILE A 763 -11.24 -43.78 8.53
CA ILE A 763 -10.53 -45.05 8.72
C ILE A 763 -9.63 -44.97 9.96
N LYS A 764 -8.87 -43.87 10.09
CA LYS A 764 -7.98 -43.64 11.25
C LYS A 764 -8.76 -43.58 12.57
N SER A 765 -9.89 -42.88 12.57
CA SER A 765 -10.73 -42.72 13.77
C SER A 765 -11.37 -44.04 14.20
N LYS A 766 -11.90 -44.82 13.25
CA LYS A 766 -12.44 -46.16 13.52
C LYS A 766 -11.36 -47.10 14.06
N GLY A 767 -10.14 -47.04 13.51
CA GLY A 767 -8.99 -47.80 14.00
C GLY A 767 -8.59 -47.47 15.45
N LEU A 768 -8.93 -46.28 15.94
CA LEU A 768 -8.69 -45.85 17.33
C LEU A 768 -9.93 -45.96 18.24
N ASN A 769 -10.98 -46.67 17.78
CA ASN A 769 -12.27 -46.83 18.46
C ASN A 769 -13.04 -45.52 18.71
N ILE A 770 -12.87 -44.53 17.83
CA ILE A 770 -13.60 -43.26 17.85
C ILE A 770 -14.78 -43.34 16.88
N THR A 771 -15.94 -42.84 17.30
CA THR A 771 -17.16 -42.87 16.49
C THR A 771 -17.10 -41.78 15.42
N THR A 772 -17.46 -42.12 14.18
CA THR A 772 -17.47 -41.17 13.05
C THR A 772 -18.83 -41.19 12.37
N ILE A 773 -19.26 -40.05 11.85
CA ILE A 773 -20.47 -39.94 11.04
C ILE A 773 -20.22 -39.03 9.85
N THR A 774 -20.73 -39.40 8.68
CA THR A 774 -20.60 -38.57 7.48
C THR A 774 -21.64 -37.46 7.46
N LEU A 775 -21.36 -36.35 6.77
CA LEU A 775 -22.33 -35.26 6.61
C LEU A 775 -23.65 -35.75 5.98
N LYS A 776 -23.56 -36.64 4.98
CA LYS A 776 -24.72 -37.21 4.29
C LYS A 776 -25.58 -38.08 5.23
N GLU A 777 -24.95 -38.90 6.06
CA GLU A 777 -25.67 -39.70 7.06
C GLU A 777 -26.29 -38.82 8.15
N PHE A 778 -25.55 -37.84 8.66
CA PHE A 778 -26.02 -36.91 9.68
C PHE A 778 -27.25 -36.12 9.23
N LEU A 779 -27.28 -35.67 7.97
CA LEU A 779 -28.41 -34.94 7.40
C LEU A 779 -29.60 -35.85 7.04
N LYS A 780 -29.36 -37.11 6.65
CA LYS A 780 -30.42 -38.10 6.35
C LYS A 780 -31.19 -38.54 7.59
N GLN A 781 -30.56 -38.53 8.77
CA GLN A 781 -31.20 -38.88 10.04
C GLN A 781 -32.26 -37.88 10.52
N LYS A 782 -32.44 -36.75 9.84
CA LYS A 782 -33.35 -35.65 10.21
C LYS A 782 -34.53 -35.44 9.23
N ARG A 783 -34.71 -36.32 8.25
CA ARG A 783 -35.87 -36.32 7.34
C ARG A 783 -36.93 -37.31 7.79
#